data_AF-T0I4A8-F1
#
_entry.id   AF-T0I4A8-F1
#
_cell.length_a   1.000
_cell.length_b   1.000
_cell.length_c   1.000
_cell.angle_alpha   90.00
_cell.angle_beta   90.00
_cell.angle_gamma   90.00
#
_symmetry.space_group_name_H-M   'P 1'
#
loop_
_entity.id
_entity.type
_entity.pdbx_description
1 polymer ?
#
loop_
_entity_poly.entity_id
_entity_poly.type
_entity_poly.pdbx_seq_one_letter_code
_entity_poly.pdbx_strand_id
1 'polypeptide(L)'
;MKEIELPQAAPREEAGHVRALTILERSIYRGPHFFSNRPMIRIQVDLGTLEEWPTDRLPLFAEHLMTLLPGLAAHGCSYQEPGGLVRRLQSGTWLGHVIEHVALELQCLAGARVTRGKTRSVKGRPGVYNILYAYQDEEAGLEAGACAIAFVLSLVPEGLRGIAGVRRLGTSLPPDPRNVGAMVETLRAIMRRNGLGPTTAALVRAAERRGIPVVRLNDQSLIQLGLGSRQKRIRASITGDTSQVAVDIAGDKNLTKRLLDEAGLPVPRGGLFRDADAALAETKRLGWPLVIKPLDGNHGRGVTTGIRDEVAFRAAFDRALRHGRRVIVEQQLPGQDHRLLVIGGKLVAVAERRPAHVAGDGRLTIAQLIEEVNRDPRRGTGHEDMLTRIVPDDAMAALLARAGRDLDTVPAHGETVQLRDTANLSTGGTAIDRTDDIHPLNRLIAEQAAATVGLDVCGIDFLSPDISRPVNETGGGIVEVNAAPGFRMHLEPSSGPPRDVAAPVIDALFPPGRRSRIPIFAITGTNGKSTTVRMVERVLSRHGLNVGMTTTSGIHVGGQLLKASDASGPRSARSILRNPTVDAAVLETARGGILREGLGFDGADVGAVLNVTPDHLGLKGIDTLEDLANVKAVVVESVARRGYSVLNADDPMCVRIARHARGTLVWFSLHGGDRMPEPLRRHIEAGGIALMREPGPDGGMLVIHHQGGRIDLMPAAHIPVTLNGIADFNIANALAAAAMCFVHGVPVDTIRESLATFTNSFSDSPGRLNIRDAHGRRFILDYAHNPAGLTALGQVVDALRGRHRRVIGMVSIPGDRRDSDIIDMGGIAAAIFDEIIFREAPDGRGRPPGETNGLMSEGALRAGAPAERVHRIVDELEAVQATLKLGRPGDLLVILPTSVGQVWQQVLDYAPDDIPATPARKPAHA
;
A
#
# COMPACT_ATOMS: atom_id res chain seq x y z
N MET A 1 -22.90 64.54 39.07
CA MET A 1 -22.40 65.04 37.77
C MET A 1 -21.05 64.36 37.50
N LYS A 2 -20.87 63.43 36.58
CA LYS A 2 -21.67 62.95 35.44
C LYS A 2 -21.72 61.42 35.48
N GLU A 3 -22.90 60.86 35.29
CA GLU A 3 -23.10 59.48 34.85
C GLU A 3 -22.50 59.32 33.45
N ILE A 4 -21.81 58.21 33.20
CA ILE A 4 -21.40 57.80 31.86
C ILE A 4 -22.08 56.46 31.59
N GLU A 5 -22.86 56.48 30.51
CA GLU A 5 -23.79 55.46 30.04
C GLU A 5 -23.11 54.11 29.76
N LEU A 6 -23.74 53.04 30.26
CA LEU A 6 -23.57 51.68 29.74
C LEU A 6 -24.28 51.58 28.38
N PRO A 7 -23.64 51.13 27.30
CA PRO A 7 -24.37 50.75 26.11
C PRO A 7 -25.01 49.37 26.30
N GLN A 8 -26.30 49.37 26.62
CA GLN A 8 -27.19 48.26 26.31
C GLN A 8 -27.46 48.24 24.81
N ALA A 9 -27.02 47.18 24.13
CA ALA A 9 -27.71 46.62 22.98
C ALA A 9 -27.21 45.19 22.78
N ALA A 10 -27.87 44.24 23.45
CA ALA A 10 -27.89 42.86 22.97
C ALA A 10 -28.52 42.87 21.57
N PRO A 11 -27.90 42.26 20.54
CA PRO A 11 -28.60 42.02 19.30
C PRO A 11 -29.75 41.06 19.59
N ARG A 12 -30.93 41.49 19.10
CA ARG A 12 -32.21 40.79 19.16
C ARG A 12 -32.07 39.31 18.79
N GLU A 13 -32.77 38.47 19.55
CA GLU A 13 -33.07 37.08 19.22
C GLU A 13 -33.83 37.02 17.87
N GLU A 14 -33.09 36.86 16.78
CA GLU A 14 -33.52 35.92 15.76
C GLU A 14 -33.08 34.54 16.26
N ALA A 15 -34.01 33.61 16.43
CA ALA A 15 -33.73 32.22 16.78
C ALA A 15 -33.01 31.50 15.61
N GLY A 16 -31.78 31.92 15.32
CA GLY A 16 -30.85 31.25 14.44
C GLY A 16 -30.50 29.91 15.07
N HIS A 17 -30.99 28.83 14.48
CA HIS A 17 -30.68 27.49 14.94
C HIS A 17 -29.16 27.31 15.00
N VAL A 18 -28.60 27.04 16.18
CA VAL A 18 -27.17 26.74 16.33
C VAL A 18 -26.86 25.49 15.49
N ARG A 19 -26.09 25.69 14.43
CA ARG A 19 -25.69 24.61 13.53
C ARG A 19 -24.49 23.90 14.12
N ALA A 20 -24.69 22.64 14.49
CA ALA A 20 -23.65 21.74 14.97
C ALA A 20 -22.52 21.56 13.95
N LEU A 21 -21.30 21.32 14.45
CA LEU A 21 -20.19 20.83 13.63
C LEU A 21 -20.61 19.50 13.01
N THR A 22 -20.57 19.42 11.68
CA THR A 22 -21.05 18.23 10.97
C THR A 22 -19.91 17.56 10.22
N ILE A 23 -19.68 16.28 10.50
CA ILE A 23 -18.73 15.46 9.76
C ILE A 23 -19.37 15.05 8.44
N LEU A 24 -18.76 15.47 7.34
CA LEU A 24 -19.30 15.26 5.99
C LEU A 24 -18.72 14.01 5.34
N GLU A 25 -17.40 13.82 5.42
CA GLU A 25 -16.72 12.72 4.73
C GLU A 25 -15.41 12.35 5.43
N ARG A 26 -15.01 11.09 5.29
CA ARG A 26 -13.70 10.57 5.69
C ARG A 26 -13.00 9.94 4.48
N SER A 27 -11.70 10.15 4.36
CA SER A 27 -10.85 9.43 3.41
C SER A 27 -9.53 9.03 4.05
N ILE A 28 -9.01 7.86 3.69
CA ILE A 28 -7.68 7.38 4.11
C ILE A 28 -6.83 7.27 2.86
N TYR A 29 -5.84 8.15 2.75
CA TYR A 29 -4.86 8.13 1.68
C TYR A 29 -3.69 7.23 2.10
N ARG A 30 -3.45 6.17 1.33
CA ARG A 30 -2.39 5.17 1.59
C ARG A 30 -1.15 5.37 0.71
N GLY A 31 -1.28 6.21 -0.30
CA GLY A 31 -0.20 6.59 -1.21
C GLY A 31 -0.29 8.08 -1.54
N PRO A 32 0.53 8.55 -2.51
CA PRO A 32 0.43 9.90 -3.04
C PRO A 32 -0.99 10.23 -3.48
N HIS A 33 -1.43 11.45 -3.21
CA HIS A 33 -2.80 11.88 -3.44
C HIS A 33 -2.83 13.40 -3.67
N PHE A 34 -4.02 13.92 -3.95
CA PHE A 34 -4.22 15.33 -4.36
C PHE A 34 -3.63 16.38 -3.39
N PHE A 35 -3.57 16.09 -2.08
CA PHE A 35 -3.14 17.07 -1.08
C PHE A 35 -1.66 16.94 -0.66
N SER A 36 -1.07 15.76 -0.86
CA SER A 36 0.27 15.40 -0.35
C SER A 36 0.78 14.11 -1.00
N ASN A 37 2.10 13.93 -1.02
CA ASN A 37 2.74 12.70 -1.47
C ASN A 37 2.96 11.66 -0.35
N ARG A 38 2.41 11.90 0.84
CA ARG A 38 2.52 11.00 2.01
C ARG A 38 1.15 10.43 2.39
N PRO A 39 1.08 9.27 3.06
CA PRO A 39 -0.18 8.79 3.63
C PRO A 39 -0.76 9.79 4.64
N MET A 40 -2.06 10.07 4.52
CA MET A 40 -2.78 11.00 5.40
C MET A 40 -4.23 10.55 5.58
N ILE A 41 -4.80 10.86 6.74
CA ILE A 41 -6.24 10.82 6.95
C ILE A 41 -6.81 12.18 6.61
N ARG A 42 -7.95 12.21 5.92
CA ARG A 42 -8.74 13.42 5.69
C ARG A 42 -10.10 13.27 6.36
N ILE A 43 -10.44 14.25 7.18
CA ILE A 43 -11.79 14.44 7.71
C ILE A 43 -12.30 15.76 7.15
N GLN A 44 -13.41 15.70 6.41
CA GLN A 44 -14.10 16.90 5.95
C GLN A 44 -15.20 17.26 6.95
N VAL A 45 -15.15 18.49 7.46
CA VAL A 45 -16.13 19.01 8.44
C VAL A 45 -16.77 20.28 7.89
N ASP A 46 -18.04 20.47 8.20
CA ASP A 46 -18.73 21.77 8.19
C ASP A 46 -18.73 22.27 9.64
N LEU A 47 -18.10 23.41 9.90
CA LEU A 47 -18.01 23.98 11.25
C LEU A 47 -19.37 24.51 11.76
N GLY A 48 -20.36 24.71 10.88
CA GLY A 48 -21.64 25.28 11.27
C GLY A 48 -21.45 26.65 11.92
N THR A 49 -22.09 26.86 13.08
CA THR A 49 -21.97 28.13 13.82
C THR A 49 -20.53 28.41 14.28
N LEU A 50 -19.69 27.39 14.46
CA LEU A 50 -18.30 27.56 14.89
C LEU A 50 -17.41 28.27 13.85
N GLU A 51 -17.87 28.44 12.61
CA GLU A 51 -17.15 29.24 11.59
C GLU A 51 -16.99 30.71 12.03
N GLU A 52 -17.95 31.23 12.79
CA GLU A 52 -17.97 32.61 13.29
C GLU A 52 -17.14 32.80 14.58
N TRP A 53 -16.60 31.70 15.11
CA TRP A 53 -15.86 31.62 16.37
C TRP A 53 -14.42 31.11 16.13
N PRO A 54 -13.56 31.87 15.44
CA PRO A 54 -12.12 31.61 15.46
C PRO A 54 -11.58 31.70 16.89
N THR A 55 -10.41 31.10 17.12
CA THR A 55 -9.87 30.87 18.46
C THR A 55 -9.65 32.12 19.31
N ASP A 56 -9.45 33.29 18.70
CA ASP A 56 -9.34 34.59 19.37
C ASP A 56 -10.67 35.10 19.94
N ARG A 57 -11.80 34.59 19.44
CA ARG A 57 -13.15 34.89 19.94
C ARG A 57 -13.64 33.88 20.98
N LEU A 58 -12.89 32.82 21.25
CA LEU A 58 -13.22 31.81 22.24
C LEU A 58 -12.50 32.12 23.57
N PRO A 59 -13.22 32.52 24.63
CA PRO A 59 -12.59 32.91 25.90
C PRO A 59 -11.75 31.78 26.50
N LEU A 60 -10.50 32.09 26.87
CA LEU A 60 -9.55 31.17 27.52
C LEU A 60 -9.25 29.88 26.72
N PHE A 61 -9.67 29.79 25.45
CA PHE A 61 -9.54 28.55 24.67
C PHE A 61 -8.08 28.14 24.47
N ALA A 62 -7.22 29.09 24.07
CA ALA A 62 -5.79 28.81 23.88
C ALA A 62 -5.10 28.40 25.18
N GLU A 63 -5.45 29.05 26.31
CA GLU A 63 -4.89 28.75 27.63
C GLU A 63 -5.30 27.35 28.12
N HIS A 64 -6.60 27.02 28.03
CA HIS A 64 -7.09 25.68 28.37
C HIS A 64 -6.45 24.60 27.47
N LEU A 65 -6.33 24.87 26.17
CA LEU A 65 -5.70 23.95 25.22
C LEU A 65 -4.22 23.70 25.58
N MET A 66 -3.45 24.75 25.88
CA MET A 66 -2.04 24.62 26.27
C MET A 66 -1.87 23.99 27.66
N THR A 67 -2.84 24.14 28.56
CA THR A 67 -2.80 23.51 29.88
C THR A 67 -2.95 21.99 29.80
N LEU A 68 -3.86 21.51 28.93
CA LEU A 68 -4.15 20.09 28.77
C LEU A 68 -3.19 19.40 27.78
N LEU A 69 -2.66 20.14 26.79
CA LEU A 69 -1.73 19.65 25.76
C LEU A 69 -0.55 20.62 25.57
N PRO A 70 0.38 20.71 26.54
CA PRO A 70 1.49 21.66 26.49
C PRO A 70 2.48 21.40 25.34
N GLY A 71 2.58 20.17 24.84
CA GLY A 71 3.46 19.82 23.72
C GLY A 71 3.12 20.53 22.40
N LEU A 72 1.88 21.01 22.25
CA LEU A 72 1.47 21.85 21.12
C LEU A 72 2.28 23.15 21.00
N ALA A 73 2.93 23.61 22.08
CA ALA A 73 3.84 24.75 22.03
C ALA A 73 5.03 24.52 21.08
N ALA A 74 5.45 23.26 20.85
CA ALA A 74 6.52 22.93 19.92
C ALA A 74 6.07 22.95 18.43
N HIS A 75 4.76 23.07 18.16
CA HIS A 75 4.23 22.99 16.79
C HIS A 75 4.44 24.30 16.03
N GLY A 76 5.15 24.22 14.90
CA GLY A 76 5.48 25.41 14.11
C GLY A 76 4.44 25.91 13.12
N CYS A 77 3.45 25.10 12.75
CA CYS A 77 2.35 25.52 11.86
C CYS A 77 2.87 26.23 10.58
N SER A 78 2.27 27.35 10.17
CA SER A 78 2.65 28.18 9.01
C SER A 78 3.97 28.92 9.21
N TYR A 79 4.37 29.17 10.47
CA TYR A 79 5.61 29.89 10.79
C TYR A 79 6.85 28.99 10.78
N GLN A 80 6.65 27.66 10.77
CA GLN A 80 7.71 26.65 10.72
C GLN A 80 8.75 26.73 11.86
N GLU A 81 8.41 27.41 12.94
CA GLU A 81 9.25 27.61 14.13
C GLU A 81 8.46 27.24 15.41
N PRO A 82 9.10 26.70 16.47
CA PRO A 82 8.43 26.43 17.73
C PRO A 82 7.63 27.64 18.24
N GLY A 83 6.41 27.42 18.75
CA GLY A 83 5.48 28.47 19.16
C GLY A 83 4.59 29.03 18.04
N GLY A 84 4.82 28.65 16.78
CA GLY A 84 4.06 29.14 15.63
C GLY A 84 2.55 28.84 15.71
N LEU A 85 2.15 27.69 16.24
CA LEU A 85 0.73 27.38 16.48
C LEU A 85 0.13 28.28 17.57
N VAL A 86 0.84 28.50 18.67
CA VAL A 86 0.38 29.35 19.79
C VAL A 86 0.08 30.76 19.28
N ARG A 87 0.98 31.32 18.46
CA ARG A 87 0.77 32.61 17.81
C ARG A 87 -0.51 32.65 16.97
N ARG A 88 -0.79 31.58 16.21
CA ARG A 88 -2.02 31.47 15.40
C ARG A 88 -3.28 31.33 16.23
N LEU A 89 -3.22 30.62 17.35
CA LEU A 89 -4.33 30.50 18.29
C LEU A 89 -4.71 31.89 18.86
N GLN A 90 -3.70 32.68 19.23
CA GLN A 90 -3.86 34.04 19.74
C GLN A 90 -4.33 35.03 18.66
N SER A 91 -3.82 34.92 17.43
CA SER A 91 -4.22 35.79 16.32
C SER A 91 -5.55 35.41 15.67
N GLY A 92 -6.17 34.32 16.11
CA GLY A 92 -7.36 33.74 15.50
C GLY A 92 -7.07 32.72 14.40
N THR A 93 -7.54 31.50 14.62
CA THR A 93 -7.59 30.43 13.61
C THR A 93 -8.85 29.58 13.77
N TRP A 94 -9.22 28.80 12.76
CA TRP A 94 -10.44 27.99 12.79
C TRP A 94 -10.21 26.63 13.43
N LEU A 95 -11.25 26.09 14.06
CA LEU A 95 -11.16 24.85 14.83
C LEU A 95 -10.73 23.64 14.00
N GLY A 96 -11.01 23.60 12.70
CA GLY A 96 -10.49 22.55 11.82
C GLY A 96 -8.97 22.44 11.84
N HIS A 97 -8.28 23.58 11.91
CA HIS A 97 -6.83 23.66 11.99
C HIS A 97 -6.30 23.32 13.39
N VAL A 98 -7.08 23.58 14.44
CA VAL A 98 -6.74 23.13 15.80
C VAL A 98 -6.86 21.60 15.91
N ILE A 99 -7.95 21.02 15.39
CA ILE A 99 -8.20 19.57 15.37
C ILE A 99 -7.04 18.83 14.67
N GLU A 100 -6.52 19.37 13.56
CA GLU A 100 -5.32 18.83 12.89
C GLU A 100 -4.14 18.66 13.85
N HIS A 101 -3.78 19.73 14.55
CA HIS A 101 -2.62 19.73 15.43
C HIS A 101 -2.82 18.89 16.69
N VAL A 102 -4.05 18.86 17.24
CA VAL A 102 -4.40 17.98 18.36
C VAL A 102 -4.30 16.51 17.94
N ALA A 103 -4.79 16.14 16.74
CA ALA A 103 -4.70 14.76 16.24
C ALA A 103 -3.24 14.32 16.04
N LEU A 104 -2.35 15.22 15.61
CA LEU A 104 -0.92 14.95 15.53
C LEU A 104 -0.29 14.76 16.91
N GLU A 105 -0.60 15.66 17.85
CA GLU A 105 -0.03 15.63 19.21
C GLU A 105 -0.46 14.38 19.98
N LEU A 106 -1.74 14.00 19.93
CA LEU A 106 -2.22 12.78 20.58
C LEU A 106 -1.50 11.54 20.06
N GLN A 107 -1.22 11.47 18.75
CA GLN A 107 -0.43 10.38 18.16
C GLN A 107 1.04 10.43 18.63
N CYS A 108 1.65 11.61 18.70
CA CYS A 108 3.03 11.78 19.20
C CYS A 108 3.16 11.35 20.66
N LEU A 109 2.23 11.74 21.53
CA LEU A 109 2.18 11.32 22.94
C LEU A 109 1.98 9.79 23.08
N ALA A 110 1.31 9.17 22.10
CA ALA A 110 1.17 7.72 22.01
C ALA A 110 2.41 7.00 21.43
N GLY A 111 3.43 7.74 20.99
CA GLY A 111 4.70 7.21 20.49
C GLY A 111 4.84 7.16 18.96
N ALA A 112 3.85 7.66 18.20
CA ALA A 112 3.94 7.74 16.75
C ALA A 112 4.86 8.87 16.30
N ARG A 113 5.51 8.72 15.14
CA ARG A 113 6.41 9.74 14.58
C ARG A 113 5.76 10.50 13.44
N VAL A 114 4.73 11.29 13.75
CA VAL A 114 3.94 12.04 12.76
C VAL A 114 3.97 13.53 13.02
N THR A 115 4.35 14.32 12.01
CA THR A 115 4.55 15.78 12.18
C THR A 115 3.89 16.62 11.08
N ARG A 116 3.32 15.98 10.07
CA ARG A 116 2.77 16.67 8.89
C ARG A 116 1.25 16.69 8.95
N GLY A 117 0.69 17.88 9.05
CA GLY A 117 -0.72 18.16 8.82
C GLY A 117 -0.92 19.25 7.78
N LYS A 118 -2.18 19.40 7.36
CA LYS A 118 -2.64 20.49 6.51
C LYS A 118 -4.17 20.63 6.60
N THR A 119 -4.65 21.83 6.90
CA THR A 119 -6.07 22.16 6.82
C THR A 119 -6.34 23.11 5.66
N ARG A 120 -7.40 22.85 4.89
CA ARG A 120 -7.78 23.64 3.71
C ARG A 120 -9.30 23.83 3.65
N SER A 121 -9.74 25.07 3.49
CA SER A 121 -11.15 25.36 3.19
C SER A 121 -11.55 24.72 1.85
N VAL A 122 -12.81 24.34 1.75
CA VAL A 122 -13.41 23.86 0.50
C VAL A 122 -13.86 25.06 -0.30
N LYS A 123 -13.37 25.18 -1.53
CA LYS A 123 -13.70 26.27 -2.44
C LYS A 123 -15.22 26.35 -2.64
N GLY A 124 -15.77 27.56 -2.61
CA GLY A 124 -17.22 27.81 -2.78
C GLY A 124 -18.10 27.33 -1.62
N ARG A 125 -17.55 26.81 -0.52
CA ARG A 125 -18.30 26.34 0.65
C ARG A 125 -17.71 26.91 1.95
N PRO A 126 -18.04 28.16 2.32
CA PRO A 126 -17.63 28.75 3.60
C PRO A 126 -18.00 27.84 4.79
N GLY A 127 -17.16 27.81 5.84
CA GLY A 127 -17.35 26.90 6.97
C GLY A 127 -16.95 25.44 6.73
N VAL A 128 -16.68 25.01 5.49
CA VAL A 128 -16.31 23.63 5.19
C VAL A 128 -14.80 23.48 5.01
N TYR A 129 -14.19 22.55 5.75
CA TYR A 129 -12.74 22.33 5.77
C TYR A 129 -12.38 20.87 5.56
N ASN A 130 -11.30 20.64 4.81
CA ASN A 130 -10.57 19.39 4.79
C ASN A 130 -9.46 19.46 5.85
N ILE A 131 -9.57 18.67 6.90
CA ILE A 131 -8.56 18.48 7.94
C ILE A 131 -7.71 17.28 7.53
N LEU A 132 -6.43 17.48 7.27
CA LEU A 132 -5.50 16.40 6.91
C LEU A 132 -4.37 16.26 7.91
N TYR A 133 -4.07 15.04 8.33
CA TYR A 133 -2.90 14.73 9.16
C TYR A 133 -2.29 13.37 8.79
N ALA A 134 -0.97 13.28 8.91
CA ALA A 134 -0.25 12.02 8.72
C ALA A 134 -0.59 11.02 9.85
N TYR A 135 -0.46 9.74 9.53
CA TYR A 135 -0.63 8.63 10.46
C TYR A 135 0.47 7.59 10.22
N GLN A 136 0.75 6.78 11.25
CA GLN A 136 1.63 5.62 11.14
C GLN A 136 0.84 4.30 11.19
N ASP A 137 -0.17 4.25 12.06
CA ASP A 137 -1.17 3.18 12.13
C ASP A 137 -2.53 3.75 11.73
N GLU A 138 -3.24 3.07 10.81
CA GLU A 138 -4.51 3.57 10.26
C GLU A 138 -5.58 3.70 11.33
N GLU A 139 -5.66 2.74 12.26
CA GLU A 139 -6.69 2.71 13.30
C GLU A 139 -6.40 3.74 14.39
N ALA A 140 -5.15 3.82 14.86
CA ALA A 140 -4.74 4.84 15.82
C ALA A 140 -4.89 6.26 15.24
N GLY A 141 -4.59 6.46 13.96
CA GLY A 141 -4.80 7.74 13.30
C GLY A 141 -6.26 8.16 13.25
N LEU A 142 -7.17 7.21 12.96
CA LEU A 142 -8.62 7.48 12.95
C LEU A 142 -9.15 7.81 14.33
N GLU A 143 -8.71 7.05 15.33
CA GLU A 143 -9.07 7.27 16.73
C GLU A 143 -8.55 8.62 17.21
N ALA A 144 -7.31 8.99 16.86
CA ALA A 144 -6.75 10.29 17.19
C ALA A 144 -7.56 11.45 16.58
N GLY A 145 -8.09 11.28 15.37
CA GLY A 145 -9.02 12.24 14.76
C GLY A 145 -10.32 12.41 15.53
N ALA A 146 -10.93 11.29 15.95
CA ALA A 146 -12.15 11.31 16.75
C ALA A 146 -11.92 11.94 18.14
N CYS A 147 -10.84 11.55 18.82
CA CYS A 147 -10.39 12.14 20.07
C CYS A 147 -10.14 13.64 19.91
N ALA A 148 -9.44 14.08 18.85
CA ALA A 148 -9.14 15.48 18.62
C ALA A 148 -10.41 16.33 18.41
N ILE A 149 -11.38 15.83 17.65
CA ILE A 149 -12.67 16.51 17.44
C ILE A 149 -13.41 16.66 18.77
N ALA A 150 -13.57 15.56 19.52
CA ALA A 150 -14.28 15.57 20.80
C ALA A 150 -13.57 16.47 21.84
N PHE A 151 -12.24 16.38 21.91
CA PHE A 151 -11.42 17.19 22.80
C PHE A 151 -11.56 18.68 22.50
N VAL A 152 -11.39 19.09 21.24
CA VAL A 152 -11.53 20.50 20.83
C VAL A 152 -12.94 21.03 21.12
N LEU A 153 -13.99 20.25 20.80
CA LEU A 153 -15.37 20.63 21.12
C LEU A 153 -15.62 20.70 22.62
N SER A 154 -14.93 19.90 23.45
CA SER A 154 -15.08 20.00 24.91
C SER A 154 -14.60 21.35 25.45
N LEU A 155 -13.72 22.05 24.73
CA LEU A 155 -13.15 23.35 25.13
C LEU A 155 -13.98 24.55 24.66
N VAL A 156 -14.96 24.36 23.77
CA VAL A 156 -15.84 25.46 23.33
C VAL A 156 -17.00 25.67 24.33
N PRO A 157 -17.65 26.85 24.34
CA PRO A 157 -18.85 27.12 25.14
C PRO A 157 -19.93 26.06 24.93
N GLU A 158 -20.68 25.73 25.98
CA GLU A 158 -21.64 24.61 26.00
C GLU A 158 -22.65 24.66 24.86
N GLY A 159 -23.19 25.85 24.55
CA GLY A 159 -24.13 26.04 23.45
C GLY A 159 -23.56 25.77 22.05
N LEU A 160 -22.23 25.71 21.89
CA LEU A 160 -21.55 25.51 20.61
C LEU A 160 -20.96 24.09 20.44
N ARG A 161 -21.19 23.18 21.40
CA ARG A 161 -20.57 21.84 21.41
C ARG A 161 -21.24 20.82 20.48
N GLY A 162 -22.31 21.19 19.78
CA GLY A 162 -23.08 20.29 18.94
C GLY A 162 -22.23 19.60 17.88
N ILE A 163 -22.40 18.28 17.72
CA ILE A 163 -21.75 17.48 16.68
C ILE A 163 -22.74 16.56 15.96
N ALA A 164 -22.64 16.49 14.64
CA ALA A 164 -23.43 15.60 13.79
C ALA A 164 -22.54 14.79 12.84
N GLY A 165 -23.07 13.68 12.31
CA GLY A 165 -22.37 12.86 11.32
C GLY A 165 -21.25 11.96 11.87
N VAL A 166 -21.16 11.78 13.19
CA VAL A 166 -20.11 10.97 13.87
C VAL A 166 -19.92 9.59 13.24
N ARG A 167 -20.99 8.91 12.84
CA ARG A 167 -20.93 7.60 12.16
C ARG A 167 -20.02 7.58 10.92
N ARG A 168 -19.83 8.72 10.25
CA ARG A 168 -18.97 8.85 9.06
C ARG A 168 -17.47 8.79 9.40
N LEU A 169 -17.07 8.97 10.66
CA LEU A 169 -15.70 8.74 11.11
C LEU A 169 -15.29 7.27 11.07
N GLY A 170 -16.26 6.34 11.15
CA GLY A 170 -15.98 4.91 11.25
C GLY A 170 -15.27 4.50 12.55
N THR A 171 -15.32 5.35 13.57
CA THR A 171 -14.98 5.06 14.98
C THR A 171 -15.92 5.86 15.90
N SER A 172 -15.89 5.60 17.19
CA SER A 172 -16.67 6.29 18.22
C SER A 172 -15.92 7.50 18.78
N LEU A 173 -16.64 8.45 19.37
CA LEU A 173 -16.00 9.51 20.16
C LEU A 173 -15.60 8.96 21.55
N PRO A 174 -14.52 9.49 22.16
CA PRO A 174 -14.12 9.08 23.50
C PRO A 174 -15.21 9.44 24.54
N PRO A 175 -15.38 8.63 25.61
CA PRO A 175 -16.38 8.88 26.64
C PRO A 175 -16.06 10.11 27.50
N ASP A 176 -14.77 10.33 27.81
CA ASP A 176 -14.29 11.53 28.50
C ASP A 176 -13.40 12.34 27.55
N PRO A 177 -13.93 13.42 26.94
CA PRO A 177 -13.21 14.20 25.94
C PRO A 177 -12.15 15.13 26.55
N ARG A 178 -11.99 15.20 27.88
CA ARG A 178 -10.94 16.02 28.54
C ARG A 178 -9.83 15.18 29.17
N ASN A 179 -10.01 13.86 29.27
CA ASN A 179 -9.00 12.95 29.79
C ASN A 179 -7.99 12.55 28.72
N VAL A 180 -7.01 13.43 28.48
CA VAL A 180 -5.91 13.20 27.52
C VAL A 180 -5.15 11.90 27.82
N GLY A 181 -4.92 11.60 29.11
CA GLY A 181 -4.23 10.37 29.51
C GLY A 181 -4.93 9.10 29.02
N ALA A 182 -6.25 9.02 29.19
CA ALA A 182 -7.06 7.90 28.70
C ALA A 182 -7.07 7.81 27.17
N MET A 183 -7.12 8.94 26.46
CA MET A 183 -7.03 8.95 25.00
C MET A 183 -5.67 8.41 24.53
N VAL A 184 -4.57 8.92 25.10
CA VAL A 184 -3.21 8.49 24.76
C VAL A 184 -3.03 7.00 25.06
N GLU A 185 -3.54 6.50 26.18
CA GLU A 185 -3.44 5.07 26.49
C GLU A 185 -4.28 4.19 25.54
N THR A 186 -5.43 4.67 25.09
CA THR A 186 -6.24 4.01 24.05
C THR A 186 -5.47 3.91 22.74
N LEU A 187 -4.84 5.01 22.31
CA LEU A 187 -3.99 5.04 21.12
C LEU A 187 -2.78 4.10 21.26
N ARG A 188 -2.11 4.10 22.43
CA ARG A 188 -1.01 3.17 22.71
C ARG A 188 -1.47 1.72 22.67
N ALA A 189 -2.65 1.40 23.20
CA ALA A 189 -3.20 0.05 23.16
C ALA A 189 -3.44 -0.43 21.72
N ILE A 190 -4.01 0.44 20.86
CA ILE A 190 -4.18 0.15 19.43
C ILE A 190 -2.82 -0.08 18.77
N MET A 191 -1.86 0.83 18.99
CA MET A 191 -0.52 0.73 18.40
C MET A 191 0.26 -0.49 18.89
N ARG A 192 0.13 -0.89 20.16
CA ARG A 192 0.76 -2.11 20.70
C ARG A 192 0.15 -3.35 20.08
N ARG A 193 -1.19 -3.42 20.00
CA ARG A 193 -1.91 -4.53 19.35
C ARG A 193 -1.52 -4.67 17.87
N ASN A 194 -1.42 -3.55 17.18
CA ASN A 194 -1.05 -3.50 15.76
C ASN A 194 0.48 -3.44 15.57
N GLY A 195 1.28 -3.51 16.63
CA GLY A 195 2.73 -3.44 16.59
C GLY A 195 3.35 -4.66 15.92
N LEU A 196 4.62 -4.53 15.54
CA LEU A 196 5.46 -5.65 15.10
C LEU A 196 6.39 -6.03 16.25
N GLY A 197 6.54 -7.34 16.49
CA GLY A 197 7.53 -7.82 17.46
C GLY A 197 8.95 -7.37 17.09
N PRO A 198 9.89 -7.25 18.04
CA PRO A 198 11.18 -6.60 17.83
C PRO A 198 12.00 -7.18 16.65
N THR A 199 12.00 -8.49 16.47
CA THR A 199 12.65 -9.18 15.34
C THR A 199 12.07 -8.71 14.00
N THR A 200 10.74 -8.82 13.83
CA THR A 200 10.05 -8.40 12.60
C THR A 200 10.21 -6.91 12.35
N ALA A 201 10.11 -6.08 13.40
CA ALA A 201 10.27 -4.65 13.31
C ALA A 201 11.68 -4.25 12.85
N ALA A 202 12.72 -4.96 13.31
CA ALA A 202 14.09 -4.74 12.86
C ALA A 202 14.27 -5.07 11.37
N LEU A 203 13.71 -6.19 10.90
CA LEU A 203 13.72 -6.59 9.48
C LEU A 203 12.97 -5.58 8.60
N VAL A 204 11.80 -5.13 9.03
CA VAL A 204 11.02 -4.09 8.33
C VAL A 204 11.82 -2.80 8.23
N ARG A 205 12.40 -2.31 9.33
CA ARG A 205 13.23 -1.10 9.30
C ARG A 205 14.45 -1.25 8.39
N ALA A 206 15.08 -2.42 8.37
CA ALA A 206 16.21 -2.69 7.47
C ALA A 206 15.78 -2.68 5.99
N ALA A 207 14.61 -3.25 5.67
CA ALA A 207 14.04 -3.20 4.33
C ALA A 207 13.69 -1.76 3.89
N GLU A 208 13.05 -0.99 4.79
CA GLU A 208 12.70 0.42 4.55
C GLU A 208 13.94 1.29 4.31
N ARG A 209 15.02 1.10 5.09
CA ARG A 209 16.31 1.78 4.86
C ARG A 209 16.87 1.53 3.46
N ARG A 210 16.62 0.36 2.88
CA ARG A 210 16.99 0.00 1.50
C ARG A 210 15.95 0.41 0.45
N GLY A 211 14.87 1.09 0.83
CA GLY A 211 13.79 1.51 -0.08
C GLY A 211 12.94 0.35 -0.60
N ILE A 212 12.96 -0.80 0.08
CA ILE A 212 12.17 -1.99 -0.28
C ILE A 212 10.74 -1.79 0.24
N PRO A 213 9.71 -1.92 -0.62
CA PRO A 213 8.31 -1.86 -0.18
C PRO A 213 7.98 -2.88 0.89
N VAL A 214 7.25 -2.45 1.92
CA VAL A 214 6.80 -3.32 3.00
C VAL A 214 5.28 -3.31 3.06
N VAL A 215 4.69 -4.50 3.15
CA VAL A 215 3.25 -4.67 3.32
C VAL A 215 2.98 -5.73 4.37
N ARG A 216 2.20 -5.39 5.41
CA ARG A 216 1.67 -6.38 6.35
C ARG A 216 0.46 -7.07 5.73
N LEU A 217 0.48 -8.41 5.71
CA LEU A 217 -0.56 -9.23 5.08
C LEU A 217 -1.63 -9.73 6.06
N ASN A 218 -1.31 -9.82 7.35
CA ASN A 218 -2.23 -10.27 8.39
C ASN A 218 -1.85 -9.73 9.79
N ASP A 219 -2.64 -10.09 10.79
CA ASP A 219 -2.42 -9.67 12.17
C ASP A 219 -1.30 -10.46 12.86
N GLN A 220 -0.91 -11.61 12.32
CA GLN A 220 0.14 -12.49 12.84
C GLN A 220 1.55 -12.15 12.33
N SER A 221 1.80 -10.89 11.97
CA SER A 221 3.11 -10.39 11.51
C SER A 221 3.67 -11.11 10.26
N LEU A 222 2.80 -11.58 9.36
CA LEU A 222 3.22 -11.99 8.02
C LEU A 222 3.48 -10.73 7.18
N ILE A 223 4.72 -10.55 6.75
CA ILE A 223 5.17 -9.38 6.02
C ILE A 223 5.58 -9.79 4.60
N GLN A 224 5.14 -9.00 3.63
CA GLN A 224 5.65 -8.99 2.27
C GLN A 224 6.69 -7.88 2.13
N LEU A 225 7.83 -8.23 1.53
CA LEU A 225 8.90 -7.32 1.14
C LEU A 225 8.99 -7.30 -0.39
N GLY A 226 9.01 -6.13 -1.02
CA GLY A 226 9.02 -6.00 -2.48
C GLY A 226 7.66 -6.18 -3.16
N LEU A 227 7.64 -6.07 -4.49
CA LEU A 227 6.41 -6.06 -5.33
C LEU A 227 6.47 -7.11 -6.45
N GLY A 228 5.31 -7.57 -6.89
CA GLY A 228 5.18 -8.46 -8.04
C GLY A 228 5.96 -9.77 -7.88
N SER A 229 6.60 -10.21 -8.96
CA SER A 229 7.53 -11.35 -9.02
C SER A 229 8.85 -11.12 -8.27
N ARG A 230 9.11 -9.90 -7.80
CA ARG A 230 10.28 -9.57 -6.98
C ARG A 230 10.01 -9.68 -5.48
N GLN A 231 8.78 -9.99 -5.08
CA GLN A 231 8.43 -10.02 -3.66
C GLN A 231 9.07 -11.22 -2.93
N LYS A 232 9.32 -11.03 -1.64
CA LYS A 232 9.67 -12.06 -0.66
C LYS A 232 8.71 -11.94 0.53
N ARG A 233 8.64 -12.98 1.35
CA ARG A 233 7.82 -12.99 2.56
C ARG A 233 8.66 -13.34 3.76
N ILE A 234 8.31 -12.78 4.91
CA ILE A 234 8.89 -13.13 6.20
C ILE A 234 7.78 -13.27 7.24
N ARG A 235 8.03 -14.09 8.24
CA ARG A 235 7.20 -14.20 9.45
C ARG A 235 8.14 -14.42 10.63
N ALA A 236 8.18 -13.44 11.54
CA ALA A 236 9.30 -13.30 12.47
C ALA A 236 10.64 -13.28 11.69
N SER A 237 11.55 -14.20 11.98
CA SER A 237 12.83 -14.39 11.27
C SER A 237 12.80 -15.49 10.20
N ILE A 238 11.71 -16.26 10.10
CA ILE A 238 11.55 -17.26 9.03
C ILE A 238 11.31 -16.52 7.72
N THR A 239 12.05 -16.90 6.68
CA THR A 239 11.94 -16.29 5.36
C THR A 239 11.15 -17.17 4.39
N GLY A 240 10.75 -16.60 3.25
CA GLY A 240 10.12 -17.35 2.17
C GLY A 240 11.06 -18.33 1.46
N ASP A 241 12.37 -18.25 1.72
CA ASP A 241 13.38 -19.16 1.18
C ASP A 241 13.70 -20.31 2.17
N THR A 242 13.23 -20.22 3.42
CA THR A 242 13.36 -21.29 4.42
C THR A 242 12.51 -22.51 4.00
N SER A 243 13.15 -23.68 3.86
CA SER A 243 12.47 -24.94 3.53
C SER A 243 11.59 -25.41 4.70
N GLN A 244 10.35 -25.83 4.42
CA GLN A 244 9.49 -26.43 5.44
C GLN A 244 10.12 -27.70 6.05
N VAL A 245 10.80 -28.51 5.22
CA VAL A 245 11.50 -29.71 5.70
C VAL A 245 12.59 -29.35 6.72
N ALA A 246 13.30 -28.24 6.51
CA ALA A 246 14.33 -27.78 7.45
C ALA A 246 13.72 -27.29 8.78
N VAL A 247 12.55 -26.63 8.72
CA VAL A 247 11.80 -26.24 9.93
C VAL A 247 11.33 -27.48 10.70
N ASP A 248 10.83 -28.50 10.01
CA ASP A 248 10.38 -29.75 10.62
C ASP A 248 11.54 -30.52 11.26
N ILE A 249 12.71 -30.57 10.58
CA ILE A 249 13.94 -31.13 11.14
C ILE A 249 14.30 -30.40 12.43
N ALA A 250 14.38 -29.06 12.40
CA ALA A 250 14.71 -28.24 13.56
C ALA A 250 13.71 -28.40 14.73
N GLY A 251 12.43 -28.64 14.43
CA GLY A 251 11.41 -28.94 15.43
C GLY A 251 11.55 -30.32 16.07
N ASP A 252 12.15 -31.29 15.37
CA ASP A 252 12.48 -32.61 15.92
C ASP A 252 13.90 -32.63 16.48
N LYS A 253 14.01 -32.42 17.80
CA LYS A 253 15.27 -32.43 18.55
C LYS A 253 16.09 -33.70 18.34
N ASN A 254 15.43 -34.85 18.21
CA ASN A 254 16.12 -36.13 18.06
C ASN A 254 16.62 -36.33 16.62
N LEU A 255 15.83 -35.94 15.62
CA LEU A 255 16.28 -35.97 14.23
C LEU A 255 17.42 -34.97 13.98
N THR A 256 17.25 -33.71 14.40
CA THR A 256 18.30 -32.68 14.29
C THR A 256 19.61 -33.19 14.87
N LYS A 257 19.57 -33.70 16.10
CA LYS A 257 20.75 -34.23 16.77
C LYS A 257 21.43 -35.36 15.98
N ARG A 258 20.66 -36.34 15.49
CA ARG A 258 21.22 -37.46 14.71
C ARG A 258 21.93 -36.98 13.45
N LEU A 259 21.30 -36.05 12.71
CA LEU A 259 21.90 -35.49 11.50
C LEU A 259 23.19 -34.72 11.79
N LEU A 260 23.22 -33.95 12.89
CA LEU A 260 24.43 -33.25 13.32
C LEU A 260 25.54 -34.24 13.73
N ASP A 261 25.22 -35.31 14.45
CA ASP A 261 26.17 -36.36 14.86
C ASP A 261 26.75 -37.09 13.63
N GLU A 262 25.88 -37.48 12.68
CA GLU A 262 26.28 -38.11 11.41
C GLU A 262 27.16 -37.19 10.55
N ALA A 263 26.98 -35.87 10.65
CA ALA A 263 27.82 -34.86 10.04
C ALA A 263 29.15 -34.60 10.80
N GLY A 264 29.38 -35.29 11.92
CA GLY A 264 30.59 -35.16 12.74
C GLY A 264 30.61 -33.91 13.63
N LEU A 265 29.46 -33.30 13.89
CA LEU A 265 29.35 -32.09 14.71
C LEU A 265 29.17 -32.44 16.19
N PRO A 266 29.72 -31.65 17.12
CA PRO A 266 29.67 -31.97 18.55
C PRO A 266 28.25 -31.78 19.09
N VAL A 267 27.60 -32.89 19.45
CA VAL A 267 26.29 -32.95 20.12
C VAL A 267 26.35 -33.81 21.38
N PRO A 268 25.48 -33.59 22.38
CA PRO A 268 25.50 -34.40 23.60
C PRO A 268 25.17 -35.85 23.31
N ARG A 269 25.97 -36.81 23.78
CA ARG A 269 25.64 -38.24 23.64
C ARG A 269 24.38 -38.57 24.45
N GLY A 270 23.52 -39.43 23.92
CA GLY A 270 22.26 -39.77 24.59
C GLY A 270 21.28 -40.50 23.69
N GLY A 271 20.10 -40.79 24.21
CA GLY A 271 19.05 -41.54 23.50
C GLY A 271 17.64 -41.13 23.89
N LEU A 272 16.67 -41.69 23.17
CA LEU A 272 15.24 -41.47 23.38
C LEU A 272 14.64 -42.69 24.09
N PHE A 273 13.98 -42.46 25.22
CA PHE A 273 13.46 -43.51 26.08
C PHE A 273 11.98 -43.29 26.39
N ARG A 274 11.28 -44.40 26.63
CA ARG A 274 9.89 -44.42 27.15
C ARG A 274 9.82 -44.95 28.57
N ASP A 275 10.86 -45.66 28.99
CA ASP A 275 10.93 -46.41 30.24
C ASP A 275 12.13 -45.93 31.04
N ALA A 276 11.92 -45.68 32.34
CA ALA A 276 12.93 -45.10 33.21
C ALA A 276 14.06 -46.10 33.50
N ASP A 277 13.77 -47.40 33.60
CA ASP A 277 14.78 -48.43 33.90
C ASP A 277 15.69 -48.67 32.70
N ALA A 278 15.11 -48.71 31.49
CA ALA A 278 15.88 -48.77 30.24
C ALA A 278 16.78 -47.54 30.07
N ALA A 279 16.26 -46.35 30.41
CA ALA A 279 17.05 -45.11 30.38
C ALA A 279 18.15 -45.09 31.44
N LEU A 280 17.86 -45.62 32.63
CA LEU A 280 18.80 -45.69 33.74
C LEU A 280 19.95 -46.66 33.44
N ALA A 281 19.68 -47.77 32.74
CA ALA A 281 20.73 -48.69 32.30
C ALA A 281 21.77 -48.00 31.40
N GLU A 282 21.33 -47.05 30.57
CA GLU A 282 22.19 -46.30 29.66
C GLU A 282 23.14 -45.31 30.39
N THR A 283 22.82 -44.93 31.63
CA THR A 283 23.65 -44.00 32.41
C THR A 283 25.06 -44.53 32.65
N LYS A 284 25.26 -45.86 32.67
CA LYS A 284 26.58 -46.49 32.76
C LYS A 284 27.48 -46.13 31.59
N ARG A 285 26.91 -45.94 30.39
CA ARG A 285 27.65 -45.55 29.18
C ARG A 285 27.80 -44.02 29.07
N LEU A 286 26.78 -43.28 29.46
CA LEU A 286 26.76 -41.81 29.33
C LEU A 286 27.58 -41.10 30.41
N GLY A 287 27.66 -41.68 31.61
CA GLY A 287 28.30 -41.07 32.77
C GLY A 287 27.50 -39.89 33.36
N TRP A 288 27.79 -39.55 34.61
CA TRP A 288 27.19 -38.39 35.28
C TRP A 288 28.05 -37.13 35.07
N PRO A 289 27.47 -35.91 35.06
CA PRO A 289 26.04 -35.60 35.22
C PRO A 289 25.22 -35.68 33.92
N LEU A 290 23.90 -35.86 34.07
CA LEU A 290 22.95 -36.01 32.96
C LEU A 290 21.91 -34.89 32.92
N VAL A 291 21.31 -34.74 31.73
CA VAL A 291 20.15 -33.90 31.45
C VAL A 291 19.00 -34.79 30.97
N ILE A 292 17.83 -34.56 31.53
CA ILE A 292 16.58 -35.20 31.10
C ILE A 292 15.63 -34.13 30.58
N LYS A 293 15.11 -34.33 29.36
CA LYS A 293 14.16 -33.41 28.72
C LYS A 293 13.06 -34.17 27.97
N PRO A 294 11.80 -33.70 27.95
CA PRO A 294 10.77 -34.26 27.08
C PRO A 294 11.11 -33.97 25.60
N LEU A 295 10.75 -34.89 24.70
CA LEU A 295 10.93 -34.71 23.26
C LEU A 295 10.17 -33.49 22.74
N ASP A 296 8.90 -33.35 23.15
CA ASP A 296 7.95 -32.35 22.65
C ASP A 296 7.91 -31.06 23.50
N GLY A 297 8.92 -30.83 24.36
CA GLY A 297 8.95 -29.70 25.29
C GLY A 297 9.55 -28.43 24.73
N ASN A 298 8.87 -27.30 24.98
CA ASN A 298 9.30 -25.94 24.65
C ASN A 298 9.64 -25.11 25.91
N HIS A 299 10.48 -24.09 25.74
CA HIS A 299 10.86 -23.12 26.81
C HIS A 299 11.41 -23.74 28.10
N GLY A 300 12.12 -24.87 28.01
CA GLY A 300 12.69 -25.55 29.17
C GLY A 300 11.67 -26.24 30.09
N ARG A 301 10.38 -26.33 29.71
CA ARG A 301 9.37 -27.04 30.51
C ARG A 301 9.68 -28.52 30.56
N GLY A 302 9.73 -29.08 31.78
CA GLY A 302 10.05 -30.48 32.01
C GLY A 302 11.54 -30.83 31.86
N VAL A 303 12.41 -29.84 31.61
CA VAL A 303 13.86 -30.07 31.56
C VAL A 303 14.43 -30.08 32.98
N THR A 304 15.24 -31.09 33.29
CA THR A 304 16.00 -31.18 34.54
C THR A 304 17.48 -31.39 34.22
N THR A 305 18.33 -30.51 34.75
CA THR A 305 19.79 -30.52 34.57
C THR A 305 20.49 -30.87 35.88
N GLY A 306 21.76 -31.27 35.81
CA GLY A 306 22.58 -31.50 37.00
C GLY A 306 22.26 -32.80 37.74
N ILE A 307 21.69 -33.78 37.05
CA ILE A 307 21.31 -35.07 37.65
C ILE A 307 22.60 -35.87 37.89
N ARG A 308 22.82 -36.31 39.12
CA ARG A 308 24.07 -36.97 39.56
C ARG A 308 23.87 -38.33 40.22
N ASP A 309 22.63 -38.70 40.50
CA ASP A 309 22.27 -39.93 41.18
C ASP A 309 20.94 -40.48 40.65
N GLU A 310 20.66 -41.74 40.96
CA GLU A 310 19.48 -42.46 40.49
C GLU A 310 18.17 -41.88 41.02
N VAL A 311 18.16 -41.37 42.27
CA VAL A 311 16.95 -40.83 42.89
C VAL A 311 16.51 -39.56 42.15
N ALA A 312 17.45 -38.64 41.93
CA ALA A 312 17.24 -37.45 41.12
C ALA A 312 16.87 -37.80 39.67
N PHE A 313 17.46 -38.86 39.11
CA PHE A 313 17.17 -39.32 37.76
C PHE A 313 15.71 -39.75 37.60
N ARG A 314 15.21 -40.63 38.48
CA ARG A 314 13.82 -41.12 38.42
C ARG A 314 12.82 -39.98 38.60
N ALA A 315 13.05 -39.08 39.56
CA ALA A 315 12.20 -37.92 39.78
C ALA A 315 12.18 -36.98 38.55
N ALA A 316 13.33 -36.77 37.92
CA ALA A 316 13.46 -35.97 36.70
C ALA A 316 12.77 -36.63 35.49
N PHE A 317 12.89 -37.96 35.35
CA PHE A 317 12.24 -38.73 34.29
C PHE A 317 10.72 -38.66 34.39
N ASP A 318 10.16 -38.86 35.58
CA ASP A 318 8.73 -38.73 35.83
C ASP A 318 8.22 -37.31 35.54
N ARG A 319 9.01 -36.29 35.92
CA ARG A 319 8.70 -34.91 35.60
C ARG A 319 8.67 -34.66 34.08
N ALA A 320 9.63 -35.20 33.34
CA ALA A 320 9.66 -35.06 31.89
C ALA A 320 8.48 -35.79 31.22
N LEU A 321 8.09 -36.98 31.69
CA LEU A 321 6.95 -37.74 31.19
C LEU A 321 5.60 -37.00 31.33
N ARG A 322 5.44 -36.17 32.38
CA ARG A 322 4.25 -35.30 32.51
C ARG A 322 4.10 -34.28 31.38
N HIS A 323 5.17 -34.03 30.64
CA HIS A 323 5.21 -33.06 29.55
C HIS A 323 5.43 -33.69 28.17
N GLY A 324 5.51 -35.03 28.06
CA GLY A 324 5.68 -35.72 26.78
C GLY A 324 5.71 -37.24 26.90
N ARG A 325 5.36 -37.96 25.84
CA ARG A 325 5.31 -39.44 25.84
C ARG A 325 6.68 -40.11 25.68
N ARG A 326 7.71 -39.34 25.33
CA ARG A 326 9.08 -39.81 25.12
C ARG A 326 10.04 -38.80 25.74
N VAL A 327 11.07 -39.33 26.39
CA VAL A 327 12.04 -38.56 27.17
C VAL A 327 13.42 -38.76 26.58
N ILE A 328 14.11 -37.65 26.34
CA ILE A 328 15.51 -37.64 25.92
C ILE A 328 16.37 -37.63 27.17
N VAL A 329 17.34 -38.56 27.23
CA VAL A 329 18.36 -38.63 28.29
C VAL A 329 19.72 -38.44 27.65
N GLU A 330 20.45 -37.42 28.10
CA GLU A 330 21.67 -36.93 27.47
C GLU A 330 22.74 -36.58 28.49
N GLN A 331 24.00 -36.69 28.06
CA GLN A 331 25.13 -36.15 28.80
C GLN A 331 24.97 -34.63 28.97
N GLN A 332 25.25 -34.12 30.17
CA GLN A 332 25.31 -32.68 30.39
C GLN A 332 26.60 -32.11 29.79
N LEU A 333 26.47 -31.20 28.83
CA LEU A 333 27.61 -30.45 28.31
C LEU A 333 28.06 -29.38 29.33
N PRO A 334 29.37 -29.16 29.53
CA PRO A 334 29.88 -28.12 30.40
C PRO A 334 29.85 -26.74 29.72
N GLY A 335 29.87 -25.68 30.53
CA GLY A 335 30.12 -24.32 30.06
C GLY A 335 28.90 -23.41 30.05
N GLN A 336 29.09 -22.25 29.41
CA GLN A 336 28.13 -21.15 29.36
C GLN A 336 27.26 -21.26 28.10
N ASP A 337 26.03 -20.77 28.21
CA ASP A 337 25.03 -20.79 27.14
C ASP A 337 25.28 -19.66 26.14
N HIS A 338 25.52 -20.01 24.89
CA HIS A 338 25.69 -19.08 23.79
C HIS A 338 24.60 -19.30 22.74
N ARG A 339 24.04 -18.20 22.26
CA ARG A 339 23.17 -18.15 21.09
C ARG A 339 23.98 -17.70 19.89
N LEU A 340 24.22 -18.61 18.95
CA LEU A 340 24.96 -18.34 17.72
C LEU A 340 23.94 -18.12 16.59
N LEU A 341 24.01 -16.97 15.93
CA LEU A 341 23.09 -16.62 14.85
C LEU A 341 23.79 -16.79 13.49
N VAL A 342 23.27 -17.72 12.69
CA VAL A 342 23.72 -17.96 11.31
C VAL A 342 22.68 -17.41 10.34
N ILE A 343 23.12 -16.60 9.37
CA ILE A 343 22.29 -16.01 8.32
C ILE A 343 23.00 -16.21 6.98
N GLY A 344 22.30 -16.74 5.98
CA GLY A 344 22.86 -16.98 4.65
C GLY A 344 24.08 -17.90 4.67
N GLY A 345 24.13 -18.86 5.61
CA GLY A 345 25.25 -19.78 5.79
C GLY A 345 26.50 -19.16 6.47
N LYS A 346 26.38 -17.96 7.04
CA LYS A 346 27.48 -17.30 7.76
C LYS A 346 27.08 -16.97 9.20
N LEU A 347 27.99 -17.20 10.15
CA LEU A 347 27.79 -16.76 11.52
C LEU A 347 27.91 -15.23 11.60
N VAL A 348 26.82 -14.57 11.95
CA VAL A 348 26.72 -13.11 11.99
C VAL A 348 26.89 -12.57 13.42
N ALA A 349 26.37 -13.27 14.42
CA ALA A 349 26.44 -12.80 15.81
C ALA A 349 26.47 -13.96 16.82
N VAL A 350 27.05 -13.69 17.99
CA VAL A 350 27.13 -14.61 19.12
C VAL A 350 26.74 -13.85 20.38
N ALA A 351 25.80 -14.39 21.15
CA ALA A 351 25.39 -13.82 22.43
C ALA A 351 25.50 -14.85 23.55
N GLU A 352 26.34 -14.59 24.55
CA GLU A 352 26.35 -15.33 25.82
C GLU A 352 25.08 -14.93 26.60
N ARG A 353 24.23 -15.89 26.92
CA ARG A 353 23.00 -15.68 27.67
C ARG A 353 23.26 -15.93 29.14
N ARG A 354 22.83 -15.01 29.99
CA ARG A 354 22.87 -15.18 31.45
C ARG A 354 21.45 -15.33 32.00
N PRO A 355 21.23 -16.26 32.94
CA PRO A 355 19.97 -16.33 33.66
C PRO A 355 19.66 -15.02 34.38
N ALA A 356 18.38 -14.80 34.67
CA ALA A 356 17.97 -13.63 35.45
C ALA A 356 18.71 -13.63 36.79
N HIS A 357 19.27 -12.49 37.16
CA HIS A 357 20.03 -12.31 38.38
C HIS A 357 19.90 -10.88 38.89
N VAL A 358 20.22 -10.69 40.16
CA VAL A 358 20.40 -9.39 40.80
C VAL A 358 21.75 -9.34 41.49
N ALA A 359 22.36 -8.15 41.54
CA ALA A 359 23.58 -7.91 42.30
C ALA A 359 23.20 -7.30 43.65
N GLY A 360 23.68 -7.90 44.74
CA GLY A 360 23.49 -7.40 46.09
C GLY A 360 24.21 -6.07 46.27
N ASP A 361 23.53 -5.12 46.93
CA ASP A 361 24.12 -3.85 47.36
C ASP A 361 24.44 -3.84 48.86
N GLY A 362 24.10 -4.93 49.57
CA GLY A 362 24.24 -5.07 51.03
C GLY A 362 23.13 -4.40 51.84
N ARG A 363 22.09 -3.83 51.19
CA ARG A 363 21.04 -3.04 51.86
C ARG A 363 19.62 -3.45 51.45
N LEU A 364 19.38 -3.67 50.16
CA LEU A 364 18.07 -3.98 49.61
C LEU A 364 17.80 -5.49 49.62
N THR A 365 16.54 -5.85 49.82
CA THR A 365 16.10 -7.25 49.68
C THR A 365 16.11 -7.68 48.21
N ILE A 366 16.14 -8.98 47.94
CA ILE A 366 16.04 -9.50 46.56
C ILE A 366 14.79 -8.96 45.85
N ALA A 367 13.64 -8.86 46.53
CA ALA A 367 12.42 -8.26 45.96
C ALA A 367 12.62 -6.80 45.52
N GLN A 368 13.28 -6.00 46.35
CA GLN A 368 13.55 -4.59 46.06
C GLN A 368 14.58 -4.43 44.92
N LEU A 369 15.60 -5.29 44.88
CA LEU A 369 16.58 -5.32 43.78
C LEU A 369 15.93 -5.71 42.45
N ILE A 370 14.97 -6.65 42.46
CA ILE A 370 14.17 -6.99 41.27
C ILE A 370 13.39 -5.77 40.78
N GLU A 371 12.75 -5.03 41.69
CA GLU A 371 12.01 -3.82 41.33
C GLU A 371 12.94 -2.75 40.74
N GLU A 372 14.11 -2.53 41.34
CA GLU A 372 15.13 -1.62 40.81
C GLU A 372 15.56 -2.00 39.38
N VAL A 373 15.88 -3.27 39.15
CA VAL A 373 16.26 -3.78 37.82
C VAL A 373 15.11 -3.64 36.82
N ASN A 374 13.86 -3.79 37.27
CA ASN A 374 12.66 -3.63 36.44
C ASN A 374 12.31 -2.17 36.10
N ARG A 375 12.94 -1.18 36.75
CA ARG A 375 12.80 0.24 36.37
C ARG A 375 13.54 0.60 35.08
N ASP A 376 14.39 -0.28 34.55
CA ASP A 376 14.99 -0.09 33.22
C ASP A 376 13.86 0.06 32.18
N PRO A 377 13.79 1.19 31.44
CA PRO A 377 12.72 1.44 30.48
C PRO A 377 12.70 0.44 29.32
N ARG A 378 13.78 -0.34 29.12
CA ARG A 378 13.84 -1.42 28.13
C ARG A 378 13.12 -2.69 28.58
N ARG A 379 12.72 -2.80 29.86
CA ARG A 379 12.02 -3.99 30.40
C ARG A 379 10.49 -3.84 30.30
N GLY A 380 9.94 -4.53 29.32
CA GLY A 380 8.50 -4.61 29.08
C GLY A 380 7.85 -5.90 29.59
N THR A 381 6.54 -5.99 29.41
CA THR A 381 5.77 -7.20 29.72
C THR A 381 5.88 -8.20 28.57
N GLY A 382 6.20 -9.45 28.87
CA GLY A 382 6.32 -10.50 27.85
C GLY A 382 7.41 -10.23 26.80
N HIS A 383 7.00 -10.13 25.53
CA HIS A 383 7.90 -9.95 24.38
C HIS A 383 7.78 -8.58 23.69
N GLU A 384 7.17 -7.60 24.36
CA GLU A 384 6.84 -6.29 23.80
C GLU A 384 8.08 -5.40 23.59
N ASP A 385 9.03 -5.40 24.54
CA ASP A 385 10.24 -4.56 24.51
C ASP A 385 11.53 -5.38 24.33
N MET A 386 12.69 -4.72 24.46
CA MET A 386 14.03 -5.32 24.25
C MET A 386 14.45 -6.24 25.39
N LEU A 387 14.05 -5.96 26.63
CA LEU A 387 14.22 -6.83 27.80
C LEU A 387 12.84 -7.19 28.39
N THR A 388 12.79 -8.28 29.16
CA THR A 388 11.55 -8.72 29.83
C THR A 388 11.67 -8.44 31.33
N ARG A 389 10.58 -7.99 31.95
CA ARG A 389 10.50 -7.81 33.39
C ARG A 389 10.74 -9.13 34.14
N ILE A 390 11.47 -9.06 35.24
CA ILE A 390 11.66 -10.17 36.16
C ILE A 390 10.45 -10.20 37.09
N VAL A 391 9.63 -11.25 36.98
CA VAL A 391 8.44 -11.43 37.83
C VAL A 391 8.73 -12.57 38.81
N PRO A 392 8.58 -12.35 40.13
CA PRO A 392 8.63 -13.42 41.13
C PRO A 392 7.55 -14.46 40.89
N ASP A 393 7.90 -15.75 40.95
CA ASP A 393 6.98 -16.88 40.85
C ASP A 393 7.48 -18.07 41.69
N ASP A 394 6.68 -19.15 41.74
CA ASP A 394 6.99 -20.35 42.52
C ASP A 394 8.31 -21.01 42.11
N ALA A 395 8.70 -20.93 40.84
CA ALA A 395 9.95 -21.51 40.36
C ALA A 395 11.17 -20.72 40.85
N MET A 396 11.07 -19.39 40.92
CA MET A 396 12.08 -18.53 41.52
C MET A 396 12.18 -18.78 43.03
N ALA A 397 11.03 -18.88 43.72
CA ALA A 397 10.98 -19.18 45.14
C ALA A 397 11.65 -20.53 45.48
N ALA A 398 11.37 -21.57 44.69
CA ALA A 398 12.00 -22.88 44.85
C ALA A 398 13.52 -22.84 44.64
N LEU A 399 14.01 -22.05 43.68
CA LEU A 399 15.45 -21.88 43.44
C LEU A 399 16.14 -21.18 44.62
N LEU A 400 15.56 -20.08 45.09
CA LEU A 400 16.08 -19.35 46.25
C LEU A 400 16.10 -20.24 47.50
N ALA A 401 15.03 -21.00 47.74
CA ALA A 401 14.94 -21.91 48.88
C ALA A 401 16.02 -23.00 48.85
N ARG A 402 16.38 -23.53 47.67
CA ARG A 402 17.50 -24.49 47.51
C ARG A 402 18.85 -23.88 47.89
N ALA A 403 19.00 -22.58 47.77
CA ALA A 403 20.18 -21.82 48.20
C ALA A 403 20.06 -21.31 49.65
N GLY A 404 19.01 -21.69 50.39
CA GLY A 404 18.74 -21.23 51.75
C GLY A 404 18.33 -19.75 51.84
N ARG A 405 17.68 -19.22 50.79
CA ARG A 405 17.26 -17.81 50.68
C ARG A 405 15.78 -17.67 50.32
N ASP A 406 15.25 -16.47 50.48
CA ASP A 406 13.92 -16.06 50.06
C ASP A 406 13.94 -14.63 49.46
N LEU A 407 12.78 -14.06 49.13
CA LEU A 407 12.67 -12.74 48.53
C LEU A 407 13.01 -11.58 49.50
N ASP A 408 12.95 -11.82 50.81
CA ASP A 408 13.24 -10.84 51.85
C ASP A 408 14.72 -10.86 52.28
N THR A 409 15.48 -11.84 51.81
CA THR A 409 16.93 -11.94 52.02
C THR A 409 17.65 -10.72 51.42
N VAL A 410 18.57 -10.12 52.18
CA VAL A 410 19.47 -9.04 51.74
C VAL A 410 20.81 -9.64 51.30
N PRO A 411 21.14 -9.67 50.00
CA PRO A 411 22.41 -10.23 49.53
C PRO A 411 23.58 -9.30 49.86
N ALA A 412 24.77 -9.87 50.08
CA ALA A 412 25.96 -9.08 50.39
C ALA A 412 26.35 -8.17 49.21
N HIS A 413 27.07 -7.08 49.49
CA HIS A 413 27.52 -6.17 48.44
C HIS A 413 28.39 -6.88 47.40
N GLY A 414 28.03 -6.81 46.12
CA GLY A 414 28.71 -7.47 45.00
C GLY A 414 28.34 -8.95 44.80
N GLU A 415 27.52 -9.52 45.68
CA GLU A 415 27.05 -10.89 45.53
C GLU A 415 26.03 -11.01 44.39
N THR A 416 26.23 -11.95 43.47
CA THR A 416 25.27 -12.22 42.39
C THR A 416 24.29 -13.30 42.82
N VAL A 417 23.00 -12.95 42.92
CA VAL A 417 21.93 -13.92 43.21
C VAL A 417 21.22 -14.30 41.92
N GLN A 418 21.31 -15.58 41.57
CA GLN A 418 20.64 -16.15 40.41
C GLN A 418 19.17 -16.43 40.73
N LEU A 419 18.27 -15.96 39.84
CA LEU A 419 16.82 -16.03 40.01
C LEU A 419 16.17 -17.10 39.11
N ARG A 420 16.92 -17.67 38.15
CA ARG A 420 16.45 -18.71 37.21
C ARG A 420 17.56 -19.72 36.91
N ASP A 421 17.19 -20.99 36.71
CA ASP A 421 18.15 -22.03 36.26
C ASP A 421 18.52 -21.90 34.78
N THR A 422 17.61 -21.41 33.94
CA THR A 422 17.81 -21.34 32.47
C THR A 422 18.09 -19.91 32.00
N ALA A 423 18.98 -19.80 31.01
CA ALA A 423 19.40 -18.52 30.42
C ALA A 423 18.41 -18.05 29.35
N ASN A 424 17.19 -17.70 29.77
CA ASN A 424 16.13 -17.23 28.86
C ASN A 424 15.81 -15.74 29.05
N LEU A 425 15.86 -14.98 27.95
CA LEU A 425 15.47 -13.56 27.96
C LEU A 425 14.01 -13.38 28.34
N SER A 426 13.13 -14.33 27.97
CA SER A 426 11.69 -14.29 28.28
C SER A 426 11.38 -14.39 29.78
N THR A 427 12.34 -14.82 30.60
CA THR A 427 12.23 -14.88 32.07
C THR A 427 13.08 -13.81 32.75
N GLY A 428 13.49 -12.78 32.00
CA GLY A 428 14.24 -11.62 32.50
C GLY A 428 15.77 -11.76 32.49
N GLY A 429 16.30 -12.80 31.83
CA GLY A 429 17.74 -12.98 31.61
C GLY A 429 18.37 -11.86 30.77
N THR A 430 19.70 -11.82 30.76
CA THR A 430 20.50 -10.82 30.05
C THR A 430 21.36 -11.47 28.97
N ALA A 431 21.90 -10.66 28.06
CA ALA A 431 22.76 -11.13 26.97
C ALA A 431 24.04 -10.30 26.88
N ILE A 432 25.16 -10.95 26.59
CA ILE A 432 26.47 -10.33 26.37
C ILE A 432 26.92 -10.67 24.96
N ASP A 433 27.27 -9.68 24.14
CA ASP A 433 27.83 -9.93 22.82
C ASP A 433 29.23 -10.56 22.92
N ARG A 434 29.41 -11.68 22.21
CA ARG A 434 30.66 -12.47 22.13
C ARG A 434 31.07 -12.73 20.69
N THR A 435 30.57 -11.92 19.76
CA THR A 435 30.72 -12.16 18.32
C THR A 435 32.17 -12.15 17.87
N ASP A 436 32.99 -11.25 18.43
CA ASP A 436 34.40 -11.13 18.08
C ASP A 436 35.30 -12.09 18.89
N ASP A 437 34.76 -12.67 19.98
CA ASP A 437 35.49 -13.57 20.89
C ASP A 437 35.47 -15.03 20.39
N ILE A 438 34.57 -15.40 19.47
CA ILE A 438 34.38 -16.81 19.07
C ILE A 438 35.56 -17.38 18.27
N HIS A 439 36.00 -18.60 18.65
CA HIS A 439 37.01 -19.33 17.91
C HIS A 439 36.57 -19.69 16.48
N PRO A 440 37.46 -19.61 15.46
CA PRO A 440 37.12 -19.95 14.08
C PRO A 440 36.54 -21.36 13.88
N LEU A 441 36.97 -22.36 14.67
CA LEU A 441 36.41 -23.71 14.59
C LEU A 441 34.97 -23.78 15.12
N ASN A 442 34.65 -23.07 16.20
CA ASN A 442 33.27 -23.02 16.73
C ASN A 442 32.34 -22.30 15.74
N ARG A 443 32.85 -21.26 15.06
CA ARG A 443 32.18 -20.61 13.94
C ARG A 443 31.89 -21.61 12.82
N LEU A 444 32.88 -22.38 12.38
CA LEU A 444 32.69 -23.40 11.34
C LEU A 444 31.66 -24.45 11.74
N ILE A 445 31.70 -24.93 12.99
CA ILE A 445 30.71 -25.88 13.54
C ILE A 445 29.29 -25.32 13.42
N ALA A 446 29.09 -24.05 13.78
CA ALA A 446 27.78 -23.40 13.68
C ALA A 446 27.31 -23.25 12.22
N GLU A 447 28.19 -22.84 11.32
CA GLU A 447 27.89 -22.73 9.88
C GLU A 447 27.53 -24.10 9.27
N GLN A 448 28.27 -25.16 9.63
CA GLN A 448 27.98 -26.53 9.19
C GLN A 448 26.68 -27.07 9.79
N ALA A 449 26.36 -26.75 11.04
CA ALA A 449 25.10 -27.14 11.66
C ALA A 449 23.89 -26.54 10.92
N ALA A 450 23.97 -25.26 10.57
CA ALA A 450 22.93 -24.59 9.78
C ALA A 450 22.76 -25.26 8.40
N ALA A 451 23.87 -25.56 7.72
CA ALA A 451 23.87 -26.24 6.42
C ALA A 451 23.31 -27.67 6.50
N THR A 452 23.66 -28.42 7.56
CA THR A 452 23.20 -29.80 7.79
C THR A 452 21.68 -29.87 7.99
N VAL A 453 21.11 -28.92 8.74
CA VAL A 453 19.66 -28.82 8.93
C VAL A 453 18.96 -28.21 7.70
N GLY A 454 19.67 -27.40 6.92
CA GLY A 454 19.16 -26.75 5.71
C GLY A 454 18.43 -25.43 5.97
N LEU A 455 18.82 -24.69 7.02
CA LEU A 455 18.23 -23.40 7.38
C LEU A 455 19.04 -22.22 6.85
N ASP A 456 18.35 -21.25 6.25
CA ASP A 456 18.93 -19.98 5.77
C ASP A 456 19.13 -18.95 6.89
N VAL A 457 18.23 -18.94 7.88
CA VAL A 457 18.35 -18.15 9.11
C VAL A 457 18.09 -19.09 10.28
N CYS A 458 19.09 -19.25 11.17
CA CYS A 458 18.91 -20.09 12.35
C CYS A 458 19.66 -19.58 13.57
N GLY A 459 19.11 -19.91 14.74
CA GLY A 459 19.77 -19.71 16.03
C GLY A 459 20.18 -21.05 16.61
N ILE A 460 21.47 -21.18 16.91
CA ILE A 460 22.06 -22.40 17.47
C ILE A 460 22.33 -22.14 18.94
N ASP A 461 21.76 -22.98 19.80
CA ASP A 461 22.08 -23.01 21.22
C ASP A 461 23.34 -23.86 21.41
N PHE A 462 24.39 -23.24 21.94
CA PHE A 462 25.73 -23.81 21.99
C PHE A 462 26.31 -23.64 23.39
N LEU A 463 26.75 -24.74 24.00
CA LEU A 463 27.43 -24.71 25.29
C LEU A 463 28.94 -24.75 25.07
N SER A 464 29.65 -23.81 25.70
CA SER A 464 31.11 -23.80 25.71
C SER A 464 31.64 -23.22 27.03
N PRO A 465 32.62 -23.88 27.69
CA PRO A 465 33.31 -23.31 28.84
C PRO A 465 34.04 -22.00 28.50
N ASP A 466 34.56 -21.91 27.28
CA ASP A 466 35.25 -20.76 26.73
C ASP A 466 35.01 -20.70 25.21
N ILE A 467 34.23 -19.72 24.76
CA ILE A 467 33.85 -19.58 23.35
C ILE A 467 35.03 -19.23 22.43
N SER A 468 36.11 -18.70 23.00
CA SER A 468 37.35 -18.34 22.30
C SER A 468 38.27 -19.53 22.03
N ARG A 469 37.94 -20.70 22.57
CA ARG A 469 38.64 -21.95 22.37
C ARG A 469 37.74 -23.00 21.71
N PRO A 470 38.31 -23.94 20.94
CA PRO A 470 37.50 -24.92 20.22
C PRO A 470 36.87 -25.95 21.18
N VAL A 471 35.57 -26.23 21.01
CA VAL A 471 34.83 -27.12 21.94
C VAL A 471 35.24 -28.59 21.91
N ASN A 472 35.95 -29.02 20.86
CA ASN A 472 36.55 -30.35 20.83
C ASN A 472 37.72 -30.51 21.83
N GLU A 473 38.32 -29.40 22.29
CA GLU A 473 39.35 -29.39 23.33
C GLU A 473 38.77 -29.08 24.71
N THR A 474 37.89 -28.10 24.81
CA THR A 474 37.36 -27.61 26.10
C THR A 474 36.14 -28.40 26.59
N GLY A 475 35.52 -29.21 25.73
CA GLY A 475 34.20 -29.77 25.96
C GLY A 475 33.09 -28.76 25.64
N GLY A 476 31.88 -29.25 25.37
CA GLY A 476 30.77 -28.44 24.91
C GLY A 476 30.18 -28.96 23.60
N GLY A 477 29.35 -28.14 22.94
CA GLY A 477 28.71 -28.51 21.68
C GLY A 477 27.34 -27.89 21.47
N ILE A 478 26.68 -28.35 20.41
CA ILE A 478 25.35 -27.91 19.98
C ILE A 478 24.28 -28.60 20.82
N VAL A 479 23.39 -27.81 21.41
CA VAL A 479 22.27 -28.27 22.22
C VAL A 479 21.00 -28.35 21.38
N GLU A 480 20.74 -27.31 20.58
CA GLU A 480 19.51 -27.14 19.80
C GLU A 480 19.75 -26.20 18.61
N VAL A 481 19.01 -26.41 17.51
CA VAL A 481 19.01 -25.53 16.34
C VAL A 481 17.58 -25.05 16.11
N ASN A 482 17.40 -23.75 15.95
CA ASN A 482 16.08 -23.13 15.88
C ASN A 482 15.88 -22.36 14.57
N ALA A 483 14.77 -22.63 13.88
CA ALA A 483 14.42 -21.99 12.60
C ALA A 483 13.90 -20.54 12.71
N ALA A 484 13.45 -20.11 13.89
CA ALA A 484 12.91 -18.76 14.12
C ALA A 484 13.65 -18.03 15.24
N PRO A 485 14.96 -17.72 15.08
CA PRO A 485 15.72 -17.06 16.13
C PRO A 485 15.20 -15.64 16.43
N GLY A 486 15.15 -15.29 17.71
CA GLY A 486 14.91 -13.91 18.15
C GLY A 486 16.16 -13.05 17.96
N PHE A 487 16.00 -11.81 17.50
CA PHE A 487 17.13 -10.91 17.24
C PHE A 487 17.47 -9.96 18.39
N ARG A 488 16.58 -9.83 19.38
CA ARG A 488 16.69 -8.86 20.48
C ARG A 488 18.07 -8.88 21.16
N MET A 489 18.55 -10.06 21.50
CA MET A 489 19.85 -10.24 22.20
C MET A 489 21.06 -9.79 21.41
N HIS A 490 20.96 -9.75 20.08
CA HIS A 490 22.04 -9.31 19.19
C HIS A 490 21.89 -7.83 18.84
N LEU A 491 20.65 -7.35 18.66
CA LEU A 491 20.36 -5.95 18.34
C LEU A 491 20.66 -5.03 19.51
N GLU A 492 20.32 -5.44 20.74
CA GLU A 492 20.53 -4.65 21.96
C GLU A 492 20.95 -5.58 23.11
N PRO A 493 22.21 -6.04 23.13
CA PRO A 493 22.71 -6.83 24.26
C PRO A 493 22.77 -5.97 25.54
N SER A 494 22.72 -6.63 26.70
CA SER A 494 22.87 -5.97 27.99
C SER A 494 24.31 -5.48 28.23
N SER A 495 25.29 -6.12 27.59
CA SER A 495 26.70 -5.73 27.60
C SER A 495 27.37 -6.12 26.27
N GLY A 496 28.36 -5.33 25.85
CA GLY A 496 29.00 -5.47 24.53
C GLY A 496 28.30 -4.67 23.42
N PRO A 497 28.89 -4.62 22.21
CA PRO A 497 28.36 -3.81 21.11
C PRO A 497 27.12 -4.44 20.46
N PRO A 498 26.13 -3.63 20.05
CA PRO A 498 24.99 -4.12 19.27
C PRO A 498 25.41 -4.56 17.86
N ARG A 499 24.73 -5.59 17.32
CA ARG A 499 24.97 -6.14 15.98
C ARG A 499 23.74 -5.94 15.09
N ASP A 500 23.92 -5.32 13.91
CA ASP A 500 22.84 -5.24 12.90
C ASP A 500 22.68 -6.60 12.21
N VAL A 501 21.89 -7.46 12.83
CA VAL A 501 21.56 -8.80 12.32
C VAL A 501 20.39 -8.78 11.32
N ALA A 502 19.67 -7.66 11.21
CA ALA A 502 18.55 -7.55 10.29
C ALA A 502 19.03 -7.26 8.86
N ALA A 503 20.05 -6.42 8.69
CA ALA A 503 20.59 -6.10 7.37
C ALA A 503 21.09 -7.35 6.59
N PRO A 504 21.85 -8.29 7.18
CA PRO A 504 22.28 -9.51 6.50
C PRO A 504 21.12 -10.39 6.00
N VAL A 505 19.99 -10.43 6.72
CA VAL A 505 18.80 -11.17 6.25
C VAL A 505 18.20 -10.49 5.02
N ILE A 506 18.10 -9.16 5.03
CA ILE A 506 17.61 -8.39 3.88
C ILE A 506 18.57 -8.51 2.69
N ASP A 507 19.88 -8.58 2.93
CA ASP A 507 20.89 -8.79 1.88
C ASP A 507 20.80 -10.20 1.28
N ALA A 508 20.54 -11.23 2.10
CA ALA A 508 20.30 -12.59 1.61
C ALA A 508 19.03 -12.66 0.74
N LEU A 509 17.93 -12.02 1.17
CA LEU A 509 16.67 -11.97 0.42
C LEU A 509 16.74 -11.11 -0.85
N PHE A 510 17.49 -10.01 -0.77
CA PHE A 510 17.67 -9.03 -1.84
C PHE A 510 19.16 -8.67 -1.98
N PRO A 511 19.95 -9.52 -2.67
CA PRO A 511 21.36 -9.24 -2.89
C PRO A 511 21.59 -7.86 -3.53
N PRO A 512 22.72 -7.19 -3.25
CA PRO A 512 23.03 -5.90 -3.86
C PRO A 512 22.85 -5.92 -5.39
N GLY A 513 22.18 -4.91 -5.92
CA GLY A 513 21.84 -4.80 -7.35
C GLY A 513 20.56 -5.53 -7.77
N ARG A 514 20.02 -6.45 -6.97
CA ARG A 514 18.72 -7.09 -7.27
C ARG A 514 17.57 -6.11 -7.01
N ARG A 515 16.67 -5.98 -7.98
CA ARG A 515 15.47 -5.13 -7.85
C ARG A 515 14.47 -5.76 -6.89
N SER A 516 13.94 -4.96 -5.97
CA SER A 516 12.82 -5.32 -5.09
C SER A 516 11.45 -4.89 -5.63
N ARG A 517 11.43 -4.19 -6.75
CA ARG A 517 10.24 -3.65 -7.41
C ARG A 517 10.16 -4.14 -8.84
N ILE A 518 8.96 -4.46 -9.27
CA ILE A 518 8.62 -4.58 -10.68
C ILE A 518 8.41 -3.18 -11.29
N PRO A 519 8.64 -2.99 -12.60
CA PRO A 519 8.32 -1.73 -13.26
C PRO A 519 6.83 -1.39 -13.17
N ILE A 520 6.52 -0.14 -12.86
CA ILE A 520 5.15 0.38 -12.78
C ILE A 520 4.93 1.46 -13.85
N PHE A 521 3.97 1.20 -14.73
CA PHE A 521 3.44 2.11 -15.73
C PHE A 521 2.09 2.65 -15.24
N ALA A 522 1.99 3.93 -14.95
CA ALA A 522 0.75 4.54 -14.46
C ALA A 522 0.19 5.51 -15.49
N ILE A 523 -1.04 5.29 -15.95
CA ILE A 523 -1.64 6.04 -17.06
C ILE A 523 -2.91 6.74 -16.58
N THR A 524 -2.96 8.05 -16.76
CA THR A 524 -4.17 8.86 -16.53
C THR A 524 -4.45 9.80 -17.70
N GLY A 525 -5.65 10.35 -17.72
CA GLY A 525 -6.18 11.16 -18.82
C GLY A 525 -7.69 11.25 -18.72
N THR A 526 -8.32 12.21 -19.40
CA THR A 526 -9.79 12.20 -19.52
C THR A 526 -10.20 11.06 -20.46
N ASN A 527 -9.64 11.04 -21.66
CA ASN A 527 -9.87 10.03 -22.70
C ASN A 527 -8.60 9.21 -23.02
N GLY A 528 -8.75 8.08 -23.72
CA GLY A 528 -7.61 7.29 -24.24
C GLY A 528 -6.90 6.34 -23.26
N LYS A 529 -7.19 6.43 -21.96
CA LYS A 529 -6.55 5.62 -20.89
C LYS A 529 -6.56 4.12 -21.19
N SER A 530 -7.75 3.53 -21.34
CA SER A 530 -7.91 2.08 -21.48
C SER A 530 -7.25 1.55 -22.76
N THR A 531 -7.33 2.29 -23.87
CA THR A 531 -6.65 1.96 -25.13
C THR A 531 -5.13 1.96 -24.96
N THR A 532 -4.58 3.04 -24.37
CA THR A 532 -3.13 3.18 -24.15
C THR A 532 -2.60 2.09 -23.21
N VAL A 533 -3.31 1.81 -22.12
CA VAL A 533 -2.97 0.73 -21.17
C VAL A 533 -2.87 -0.63 -21.87
N ARG A 534 -3.80 -0.93 -22.79
CA ARG A 534 -3.80 -2.18 -23.57
C ARG A 534 -2.70 -2.23 -24.62
N MET A 535 -2.35 -1.10 -25.25
CA MET A 535 -1.20 -1.01 -26.14
C MET A 535 0.12 -1.27 -25.38
N VAL A 536 0.31 -0.63 -24.23
CA VAL A 536 1.49 -0.84 -23.38
C VAL A 536 1.57 -2.28 -22.88
N GLU A 537 0.45 -2.86 -22.42
CA GLU A 537 0.38 -4.27 -22.03
C GLU A 537 0.82 -5.19 -23.17
N ARG A 538 0.29 -5.01 -24.39
CA ARG A 538 0.66 -5.83 -25.55
C ARG A 538 2.15 -5.75 -25.87
N VAL A 539 2.71 -4.54 -25.85
CA VAL A 539 4.14 -4.32 -26.11
C VAL A 539 5.01 -5.02 -25.08
N LEU A 540 4.70 -4.86 -23.79
CA LEU A 540 5.46 -5.47 -22.70
C LEU A 540 5.30 -7.01 -22.67
N SER A 541 4.11 -7.52 -22.97
CA SER A 541 3.85 -8.95 -23.10
C SER A 541 4.64 -9.56 -24.27
N ARG A 542 4.71 -8.88 -25.43
CA ARG A 542 5.60 -9.30 -26.54
C ARG A 542 7.08 -9.19 -26.21
N HIS A 543 7.46 -8.26 -25.33
CA HIS A 543 8.81 -8.16 -24.79
C HIS A 543 9.16 -9.29 -23.79
N GLY A 544 8.21 -10.20 -23.51
CA GLY A 544 8.44 -11.39 -22.68
C GLY A 544 8.16 -11.19 -21.20
N LEU A 545 7.48 -10.12 -20.81
CA LEU A 545 7.09 -9.87 -19.42
C LEU A 545 5.69 -10.41 -19.14
N ASN A 546 5.48 -11.03 -17.98
CA ASN A 546 4.13 -11.32 -17.52
C ASN A 546 3.49 -10.05 -16.94
N VAL A 547 2.61 -9.40 -17.71
CA VAL A 547 2.05 -8.10 -17.34
C VAL A 547 0.80 -8.24 -16.48
N GLY A 548 0.76 -7.48 -15.39
CA GLY A 548 -0.45 -7.25 -14.60
C GLY A 548 -1.08 -5.92 -14.99
N MET A 549 -2.30 -5.93 -15.50
CA MET A 549 -2.96 -4.76 -16.06
C MET A 549 -4.26 -4.44 -15.31
N THR A 550 -4.49 -3.17 -14.98
CA THR A 550 -5.78 -2.70 -14.48
C THR A 550 -6.43 -1.76 -15.49
N THR A 551 -7.72 -1.97 -15.76
CA THR A 551 -8.51 -1.14 -16.70
C THR A 551 -9.91 -0.90 -16.13
N THR A 552 -10.69 -0.05 -16.79
CA THR A 552 -12.14 0.10 -16.49
C THR A 552 -12.95 -1.19 -16.63
N SER A 553 -12.46 -2.21 -17.34
CA SER A 553 -13.17 -3.48 -17.52
C SER A 553 -12.74 -4.58 -16.55
N GLY A 554 -11.57 -4.46 -15.92
CA GLY A 554 -11.10 -5.48 -14.97
C GLY A 554 -9.61 -5.53 -14.70
N ILE A 555 -9.26 -6.51 -13.87
CA ILE A 555 -7.89 -6.91 -13.52
C ILE A 555 -7.48 -8.04 -14.46
N HIS A 556 -6.37 -7.87 -15.16
CA HIS A 556 -5.82 -8.87 -16.08
C HIS A 556 -4.39 -9.24 -15.68
N VAL A 557 -4.00 -10.49 -15.91
CA VAL A 557 -2.63 -10.97 -15.71
C VAL A 557 -2.28 -11.90 -16.86
N GLY A 558 -1.16 -11.64 -17.55
CA GLY A 558 -0.71 -12.45 -18.69
C GLY A 558 -1.75 -12.52 -19.81
N GLY A 559 -2.41 -11.40 -20.10
CA GLY A 559 -3.49 -11.31 -21.09
C GLY A 559 -4.85 -11.88 -20.65
N GLN A 560 -4.95 -12.56 -19.50
CA GLN A 560 -6.18 -13.20 -19.02
C GLN A 560 -6.94 -12.30 -18.05
N LEU A 561 -8.26 -12.18 -18.21
CA LEU A 561 -9.14 -11.47 -17.27
C LEU A 561 -9.34 -12.31 -16.00
N LEU A 562 -8.82 -11.82 -14.87
CA LEU A 562 -9.00 -12.48 -13.57
C LEU A 562 -10.24 -12.01 -12.81
N LYS A 563 -10.59 -10.73 -12.97
CA LYS A 563 -11.75 -10.14 -12.29
C LYS A 563 -12.38 -9.02 -13.10
N ALA A 564 -13.63 -9.21 -13.51
CA ALA A 564 -14.45 -8.19 -14.14
C ALA A 564 -14.95 -7.19 -13.09
N SER A 565 -14.52 -5.93 -13.20
CA SER A 565 -14.93 -4.80 -12.34
C SER A 565 -14.28 -3.51 -12.84
N ASP A 566 -14.77 -2.33 -12.44
CA ASP A 566 -13.98 -1.10 -12.60
C ASP A 566 -12.71 -1.19 -11.72
N ALA A 567 -11.59 -1.50 -12.37
CA ALA A 567 -10.31 -1.70 -11.74
C ALA A 567 -9.37 -0.49 -11.85
N SER A 568 -9.88 0.70 -12.22
CA SER A 568 -9.08 1.92 -12.39
C SER A 568 -8.63 2.60 -11.08
N GLY A 569 -8.82 1.92 -9.94
CA GLY A 569 -8.59 2.44 -8.60
C GLY A 569 -7.45 1.76 -7.83
N PRO A 570 -7.04 2.34 -6.69
CA PRO A 570 -5.85 1.91 -5.96
C PRO A 570 -5.93 0.52 -5.35
N ARG A 571 -7.13 -0.01 -5.06
CA ARG A 571 -7.30 -1.39 -4.58
C ARG A 571 -6.85 -2.41 -5.62
N SER A 572 -7.25 -2.22 -6.87
CA SER A 572 -6.89 -3.11 -7.98
C SER A 572 -5.41 -3.00 -8.32
N ALA A 573 -4.85 -1.78 -8.28
CA ALA A 573 -3.40 -1.58 -8.40
C ALA A 573 -2.64 -2.38 -7.34
N ARG A 574 -3.01 -2.28 -6.05
CA ARG A 574 -2.40 -3.09 -4.98
C ARG A 574 -2.56 -4.60 -5.21
N SER A 575 -3.67 -5.04 -5.79
CA SER A 575 -3.88 -6.45 -6.13
C SER A 575 -2.85 -6.95 -7.15
N ILE A 576 -2.57 -6.16 -8.19
CA ILE A 576 -1.53 -6.48 -9.19
C ILE A 576 -0.15 -6.46 -8.54
N LEU A 577 0.16 -5.43 -7.75
CA LEU A 577 1.48 -5.27 -7.12
C LEU A 577 1.79 -6.33 -6.05
N ARG A 578 0.78 -7.05 -5.55
CA ARG A 578 0.92 -8.19 -4.64
C ARG A 578 0.94 -9.54 -5.34
N ASN A 579 0.70 -9.59 -6.65
CA ASN A 579 0.66 -10.84 -7.39
C ASN A 579 2.09 -11.34 -7.69
N PRO A 580 2.52 -12.51 -7.17
CA PRO A 580 3.87 -13.05 -7.35
C PRO A 580 4.23 -13.44 -8.79
N THR A 581 3.27 -13.50 -9.71
CA THR A 581 3.56 -13.87 -11.11
C THR A 581 3.83 -12.66 -12.00
N VAL A 582 3.51 -11.45 -11.56
CA VAL A 582 3.57 -10.23 -12.39
C VAL A 582 4.99 -9.68 -12.43
N ASP A 583 5.54 -9.46 -13.63
CA ASP A 583 6.86 -8.89 -13.86
C ASP A 583 6.85 -7.39 -14.14
N ALA A 584 5.72 -6.85 -14.62
CA ALA A 584 5.49 -5.43 -14.83
C ALA A 584 4.00 -5.08 -14.63
N ALA A 585 3.72 -3.91 -14.07
CA ALA A 585 2.36 -3.45 -13.80
C ALA A 585 1.98 -2.29 -14.74
N VAL A 586 0.85 -2.41 -15.43
CA VAL A 586 0.27 -1.34 -16.27
C VAL A 586 -1.08 -0.91 -15.70
N LEU A 587 -1.11 0.27 -15.11
CA LEU A 587 -2.16 0.70 -14.20
C LEU A 587 -2.96 1.87 -14.80
N GLU A 588 -4.18 1.61 -15.25
CA GLU A 588 -5.15 2.67 -15.47
C GLU A 588 -5.47 3.37 -14.14
N THR A 589 -5.23 4.67 -14.08
CA THR A 589 -5.41 5.48 -12.86
C THR A 589 -6.47 6.55 -13.09
N ALA A 590 -7.67 6.31 -12.57
CA ALA A 590 -8.78 7.26 -12.69
C ALA A 590 -8.79 8.31 -11.56
N ARG A 591 -9.26 9.51 -11.88
CA ARG A 591 -9.46 10.64 -10.95
C ARG A 591 -10.24 10.24 -9.70
N GLY A 592 -11.29 9.42 -9.85
CA GLY A 592 -12.10 8.95 -8.73
C GLY A 592 -11.32 8.11 -7.71
N GLY A 593 -10.37 7.29 -8.19
CA GLY A 593 -9.47 6.52 -7.34
C GLY A 593 -8.50 7.41 -6.55
N ILE A 594 -7.87 8.38 -7.24
CA ILE A 594 -6.91 9.33 -6.65
C ILE A 594 -7.57 10.12 -5.51
N LEU A 595 -8.77 10.64 -5.71
CA LEU A 595 -9.45 11.46 -4.70
C LEU A 595 -9.99 10.67 -3.50
N ARG A 596 -10.31 9.39 -3.70
CA ARG A 596 -10.90 8.52 -2.66
C ARG A 596 -9.85 7.92 -1.73
N GLU A 597 -8.75 7.44 -2.28
CA GLU A 597 -7.75 6.64 -1.54
C GLU A 597 -6.29 6.97 -1.93
N GLY A 598 -6.05 7.86 -2.90
CA GLY A 598 -4.74 8.13 -3.46
C GLY A 598 -4.32 7.10 -4.51
N LEU A 599 -3.05 7.10 -4.88
CA LEU A 599 -2.43 6.09 -5.73
C LEU A 599 -2.26 4.77 -4.98
N GLY A 600 -2.26 3.67 -5.74
CA GLY A 600 -2.06 2.31 -5.20
C GLY A 600 -0.60 1.93 -4.97
N PHE A 601 0.32 2.87 -5.23
CA PHE A 601 1.77 2.71 -5.19
C PHE A 601 2.41 4.03 -4.71
N ASP A 602 3.66 3.96 -4.26
CA ASP A 602 4.44 5.10 -3.76
C ASP A 602 5.33 5.76 -4.83
N GLY A 603 5.65 5.04 -5.91
CA GLY A 603 6.36 5.59 -7.06
C GLY A 603 6.17 4.76 -8.34
N ALA A 604 6.08 5.44 -9.49
CA ALA A 604 6.04 4.80 -10.81
C ALA A 604 7.37 4.95 -11.56
N ASP A 605 7.74 3.95 -12.36
CA ASP A 605 8.88 4.02 -13.27
C ASP A 605 8.53 4.86 -14.50
N VAL A 606 7.29 4.76 -14.99
CA VAL A 606 6.77 5.57 -16.09
C VAL A 606 5.36 6.05 -15.75
N GLY A 607 5.16 7.37 -15.65
CA GLY A 607 3.85 7.98 -15.43
C GLY A 607 3.41 8.76 -16.67
N ALA A 608 2.15 8.63 -17.09
CA ALA A 608 1.63 9.32 -18.26
C ALA A 608 0.34 10.11 -17.97
N VAL A 609 0.26 11.33 -18.52
CA VAL A 609 -0.98 12.12 -18.61
C VAL A 609 -1.30 12.36 -20.08
N LEU A 610 -2.39 11.75 -20.55
CA LEU A 610 -2.73 11.73 -21.98
C LEU A 610 -3.41 13.01 -22.47
N ASN A 611 -4.30 13.57 -21.65
CA ASN A 611 -5.11 14.76 -21.93
C ASN A 611 -5.90 15.15 -20.68
N VAL A 612 -6.34 16.41 -20.62
CA VAL A 612 -7.25 16.93 -19.60
C VAL A 612 -8.32 17.77 -20.28
N THR A 613 -9.46 17.14 -20.55
CA THR A 613 -10.66 17.81 -21.07
C THR A 613 -11.77 17.84 -20.03
N PRO A 614 -12.76 18.75 -20.15
CA PRO A 614 -13.89 18.82 -19.23
C PRO A 614 -14.60 17.47 -19.08
N ASP A 615 -14.59 16.94 -17.87
CA ASP A 615 -15.30 15.72 -17.48
C ASP A 615 -15.34 15.65 -15.94
N HIS A 616 -16.45 15.17 -15.37
CA HIS A 616 -16.65 15.11 -13.92
C HIS A 616 -16.46 16.45 -13.15
N LEU A 617 -16.67 17.59 -13.81
CA LEU A 617 -16.62 18.92 -13.15
C LEU A 617 -17.86 19.14 -12.28
N GLY A 618 -17.68 19.81 -11.14
CA GLY A 618 -18.71 20.02 -10.10
C GLY A 618 -18.84 18.85 -9.10
N LEU A 619 -18.05 17.79 -9.25
CA LEU A 619 -18.11 16.62 -8.38
C LEU A 619 -16.95 16.62 -7.39
N LYS A 620 -17.19 16.26 -6.12
CA LYS A 620 -16.14 16.06 -5.09
C LYS A 620 -15.08 17.17 -5.01
N GLY A 621 -15.48 18.43 -5.16
CA GLY A 621 -14.61 19.60 -5.05
C GLY A 621 -13.64 19.81 -6.22
N ILE A 622 -13.98 19.30 -7.40
CA ILE A 622 -13.27 19.57 -8.66
C ILE A 622 -14.22 20.34 -9.55
N ASP A 623 -14.04 21.65 -9.63
CA ASP A 623 -15.00 22.54 -10.28
C ASP A 623 -14.46 23.09 -11.60
N THR A 624 -13.14 23.22 -11.74
CA THR A 624 -12.49 23.72 -12.96
C THR A 624 -11.61 22.67 -13.63
N LEU A 625 -11.24 22.95 -14.89
CA LEU A 625 -10.31 22.12 -15.64
C LEU A 625 -8.94 22.07 -14.95
N GLU A 626 -8.55 23.17 -14.31
CA GLU A 626 -7.30 23.26 -13.58
C GLU A 626 -7.28 22.35 -12.36
N ASP A 627 -8.40 22.25 -11.63
CA ASP A 627 -8.56 21.33 -10.51
C ASP A 627 -8.41 19.88 -10.99
N LEU A 628 -9.02 19.55 -12.14
CA LEU A 628 -8.93 18.21 -12.73
C LEU A 628 -7.49 17.88 -13.15
N ALA A 629 -6.79 18.84 -13.76
CA ALA A 629 -5.38 18.69 -14.12
C ALA A 629 -4.49 18.47 -12.89
N ASN A 630 -4.74 19.20 -11.79
CA ASN A 630 -4.00 19.02 -10.54
C ASN A 630 -4.21 17.61 -9.94
N VAL A 631 -5.42 17.03 -10.07
CA VAL A 631 -5.66 15.63 -9.64
C VAL A 631 -4.86 14.65 -10.51
N LYS A 632 -4.83 14.87 -11.83
CA LYS A 632 -4.08 13.99 -12.75
C LYS A 632 -2.56 14.14 -12.60
N ALA A 633 -2.08 15.33 -12.24
CA ALA A 633 -0.68 15.63 -11.99
C ALA A 633 -0.05 14.70 -10.94
N VAL A 634 -0.84 14.23 -9.97
CA VAL A 634 -0.40 13.28 -8.92
C VAL A 634 0.32 12.07 -9.51
N VAL A 635 -0.05 11.60 -10.71
CA VAL A 635 0.62 10.47 -11.37
C VAL A 635 2.08 10.79 -11.73
N VAL A 636 2.32 11.93 -12.38
CA VAL A 636 3.68 12.34 -12.80
C VAL A 636 4.49 13.00 -11.67
N GLU A 637 3.82 13.56 -10.67
CA GLU A 637 4.42 13.99 -9.40
C GLU A 637 4.92 12.81 -8.56
N SER A 638 4.39 11.60 -8.83
CA SER A 638 4.75 10.35 -8.16
C SER A 638 5.68 9.48 -9.01
N VAL A 639 6.27 10.02 -10.08
CA VAL A 639 7.33 9.30 -10.82
C VAL A 639 8.60 9.24 -9.98
N ALA A 640 9.24 8.08 -9.98
CA ALA A 640 10.49 7.85 -9.28
C ALA A 640 11.59 8.77 -9.81
N ARG A 641 12.62 9.06 -9.00
CA ARG A 641 13.69 10.00 -9.36
C ARG A 641 14.41 9.64 -10.68
N ARG A 642 14.51 8.36 -11.00
CA ARG A 642 15.11 7.82 -12.24
C ARG A 642 14.06 7.33 -13.26
N GLY A 643 12.79 7.64 -13.03
CA GLY A 643 11.68 7.29 -13.93
C GLY A 643 11.40 8.39 -14.95
N TYR A 644 10.31 8.22 -15.71
CA TYR A 644 9.93 9.07 -16.83
C TYR A 644 8.49 9.59 -16.70
N SER A 645 8.30 10.87 -17.00
CA SER A 645 6.98 11.49 -17.10
C SER A 645 6.63 11.74 -18.56
N VAL A 646 5.65 11.01 -19.08
CA VAL A 646 5.17 11.07 -20.47
C VAL A 646 3.94 11.99 -20.56
N LEU A 647 4.06 13.11 -21.26
CA LEU A 647 3.02 14.14 -21.33
C LEU A 647 2.67 14.48 -22.78
N ASN A 648 1.41 14.83 -23.00
CA ASN A 648 0.92 15.32 -24.29
C ASN A 648 1.32 16.79 -24.49
N ALA A 649 2.07 17.11 -25.53
CA ALA A 649 2.46 18.48 -25.85
C ALA A 649 1.32 19.28 -26.52
N ASP A 650 0.31 18.59 -27.06
CA ASP A 650 -0.83 19.21 -27.75
C ASP A 650 -1.92 19.67 -26.77
N ASP A 651 -1.85 19.24 -25.51
CA ASP A 651 -2.82 19.56 -24.46
C ASP A 651 -2.25 20.65 -23.52
N PRO A 652 -2.85 21.86 -23.47
CA PRO A 652 -2.34 22.96 -22.64
C PRO A 652 -2.26 22.65 -21.15
N MET A 653 -3.16 21.79 -20.63
CA MET A 653 -3.12 21.38 -19.23
C MET A 653 -1.98 20.42 -18.96
N CYS A 654 -1.67 19.51 -19.89
CA CYS A 654 -0.50 18.64 -19.80
C CYS A 654 0.80 19.47 -19.82
N VAL A 655 0.88 20.50 -20.68
CA VAL A 655 1.99 21.46 -20.69
C VAL A 655 2.13 22.16 -19.33
N ARG A 656 1.03 22.54 -18.70
CA ARG A 656 1.04 23.14 -17.34
C ARG A 656 1.50 22.14 -16.27
N ILE A 657 1.04 20.89 -16.35
CA ILE A 657 1.41 19.79 -15.43
C ILE A 657 2.92 19.52 -15.48
N ALA A 658 3.60 19.71 -16.61
CA ALA A 658 5.02 19.45 -16.75
C ALA A 658 5.90 20.20 -15.74
N ARG A 659 5.44 21.34 -15.21
CA ARG A 659 6.15 22.11 -14.16
C ARG A 659 6.26 21.37 -12.83
N HIS A 660 5.38 20.39 -12.61
CA HIS A 660 5.31 19.59 -11.39
C HIS A 660 5.75 18.13 -11.62
N ALA A 661 6.00 17.75 -12.87
CA ALA A 661 6.43 16.41 -13.24
C ALA A 661 7.80 16.08 -12.61
N ARG A 662 7.96 14.83 -12.15
CA ARG A 662 9.23 14.29 -11.65
C ARG A 662 9.86 13.35 -12.68
N GLY A 663 11.13 13.03 -12.45
CA GLY A 663 11.90 12.20 -13.36
C GLY A 663 12.23 12.93 -14.67
N THR A 664 12.55 12.17 -15.72
CA THR A 664 12.85 12.73 -17.04
C THR A 664 11.56 12.98 -17.81
N LEU A 665 11.41 14.19 -18.33
CA LEU A 665 10.26 14.60 -19.12
C LEU A 665 10.36 14.05 -20.55
N VAL A 666 9.24 13.47 -21.02
CA VAL A 666 9.08 12.89 -22.35
C VAL A 666 7.81 13.47 -22.96
N TRP A 667 7.90 14.02 -24.16
CA TRP A 667 6.75 14.56 -24.86
C TRP A 667 6.20 13.58 -25.88
N PHE A 668 4.90 13.60 -26.10
CA PHE A 668 4.30 13.10 -27.32
C PHE A 668 3.41 14.15 -27.99
N SER A 669 3.29 14.12 -29.31
CA SER A 669 2.55 15.12 -30.10
C SER A 669 2.07 14.61 -31.45
N LEU A 670 0.90 15.04 -31.91
CA LEU A 670 0.41 14.85 -33.28
C LEU A 670 1.06 15.81 -34.29
N HIS A 671 1.88 16.76 -33.83
CA HIS A 671 2.43 17.84 -34.62
C HIS A 671 3.97 17.79 -34.65
N GLY A 672 4.51 16.99 -35.58
CA GLY A 672 5.95 16.95 -35.91
C GLY A 672 6.32 17.73 -37.17
N GLY A 673 7.61 17.72 -37.52
CA GLY A 673 8.16 18.40 -38.70
C GLY A 673 7.93 19.92 -38.65
N ASP A 674 7.47 20.50 -39.75
CA ASP A 674 7.23 21.96 -39.84
C ASP A 674 6.10 22.44 -38.91
N ARG A 675 5.19 21.53 -38.50
CA ARG A 675 4.09 21.85 -37.57
C ARG A 675 4.51 21.80 -36.10
N MET A 676 5.77 21.45 -35.82
CA MET A 676 6.26 21.29 -34.46
C MET A 676 6.25 22.61 -33.68
N PRO A 677 5.64 22.65 -32.48
CA PRO A 677 5.70 23.82 -31.62
C PRO A 677 7.14 24.14 -31.20
N GLU A 678 7.49 25.43 -31.15
CA GLU A 678 8.84 25.89 -30.80
C GLU A 678 9.35 25.39 -29.42
N PRO A 679 8.53 25.30 -28.35
CA PRO A 679 8.97 24.68 -27.10
C PRO A 679 9.39 23.21 -27.24
N LEU A 680 8.71 22.46 -28.12
CA LEU A 680 9.03 21.04 -28.36
C LEU A 680 10.32 20.91 -29.18
N ARG A 681 10.52 21.78 -30.17
CA ARG A 681 11.77 21.86 -30.95
C ARG A 681 12.98 22.08 -30.04
N ARG A 682 12.93 23.09 -29.17
CA ARG A 682 14.00 23.38 -28.20
C ARG A 682 14.25 22.22 -27.23
N HIS A 683 13.22 21.50 -26.82
CA HIS A 683 13.37 20.30 -25.97
C HIS A 683 14.17 19.21 -26.69
N ILE A 684 13.92 18.97 -27.97
CA ILE A 684 14.64 17.98 -28.78
C ILE A 684 16.09 18.42 -29.04
N GLU A 685 16.30 19.69 -29.40
CA GLU A 685 17.64 20.27 -29.61
C GLU A 685 18.50 20.20 -28.35
N ALA A 686 17.88 20.32 -27.17
CA ALA A 686 18.53 20.10 -25.87
C ALA A 686 18.78 18.61 -25.53
N GLY A 687 18.54 17.69 -26.46
CA GLY A 687 18.71 16.24 -26.27
C GLY A 687 17.56 15.53 -25.56
N GLY A 688 16.43 16.23 -25.36
CA GLY A 688 15.23 15.67 -24.75
C GLY A 688 14.57 14.57 -25.59
N ILE A 689 13.69 13.80 -24.94
CA ILE A 689 12.97 12.69 -25.58
C ILE A 689 11.59 13.19 -26.04
N ALA A 690 11.24 12.95 -27.30
CA ALA A 690 9.91 13.24 -27.81
C ALA A 690 9.47 12.22 -28.88
N LEU A 691 8.20 11.87 -28.90
CA LEU A 691 7.60 11.05 -29.96
C LEU A 691 6.53 11.85 -30.68
N MET A 692 6.51 11.82 -32.01
CA MET A 692 5.53 12.63 -32.73
C MET A 692 5.12 12.07 -34.07
N ARG A 693 4.03 12.61 -34.61
CA ARG A 693 3.57 12.36 -35.99
C ARG A 693 4.07 13.47 -36.91
N GLU A 694 4.98 13.13 -37.82
CA GLU A 694 5.37 13.98 -38.93
C GLU A 694 4.35 13.85 -40.10
N PRO A 695 4.00 14.96 -40.78
CA PRO A 695 3.15 14.91 -41.96
C PRO A 695 3.75 14.02 -43.06
N GLY A 696 2.90 13.31 -43.81
CA GLY A 696 3.34 12.45 -44.90
C GLY A 696 2.21 11.54 -45.42
N PRO A 697 2.50 10.68 -46.40
CA PRO A 697 1.58 9.64 -46.86
C PRO A 697 1.21 8.67 -45.73
N ASP A 698 0.21 7.83 -45.94
CA ASP A 698 -0.18 6.77 -45.01
C ASP A 698 -0.47 7.27 -43.59
N GLY A 699 -1.13 8.43 -43.52
CA GLY A 699 -1.46 9.07 -42.26
C GLY A 699 -0.26 9.67 -41.53
N GLY A 700 0.91 9.84 -42.17
CA GLY A 700 2.09 10.45 -41.57
C GLY A 700 2.97 9.48 -40.78
N MET A 701 4.24 9.84 -40.59
CA MET A 701 5.25 8.99 -39.97
C MET A 701 5.32 9.23 -38.46
N LEU A 702 5.25 8.17 -37.66
CA LEU A 702 5.55 8.26 -36.23
C LEU A 702 7.06 8.19 -36.05
N VAL A 703 7.63 9.18 -35.38
CA VAL A 703 9.07 9.33 -35.16
C VAL A 703 9.41 9.46 -33.69
N ILE A 704 10.58 8.99 -33.31
CA ILE A 704 11.17 9.11 -31.98
C ILE A 704 12.40 10.01 -32.09
N HIS A 705 12.43 11.06 -31.29
CA HIS A 705 13.59 11.91 -31.08
C HIS A 705 14.23 11.57 -29.74
N HIS A 706 15.53 11.28 -29.75
CA HIS A 706 16.29 10.94 -28.56
C HIS A 706 17.77 11.27 -28.77
N GLN A 707 18.38 12.00 -27.84
CA GLN A 707 19.81 12.39 -27.89
C GLN A 707 20.20 13.09 -29.20
N GLY A 708 19.31 13.94 -29.73
CA GLY A 708 19.51 14.64 -31.02
C GLY A 708 19.35 13.76 -32.26
N GLY A 709 19.15 12.45 -32.11
CA GLY A 709 18.84 11.52 -33.19
C GLY A 709 17.35 11.47 -33.52
N ARG A 710 17.04 11.02 -34.74
CA ARG A 710 15.68 10.74 -35.25
C ARG A 710 15.59 9.26 -35.61
N ILE A 711 14.57 8.58 -35.09
CA ILE A 711 14.30 7.16 -35.35
C ILE A 711 12.89 7.03 -35.92
N ASP A 712 12.78 6.41 -37.07
CA ASP A 712 11.52 6.11 -37.73
C ASP A 712 10.84 4.89 -37.08
N LEU A 713 9.70 5.12 -36.42
CA LEU A 713 8.91 4.04 -35.82
C LEU A 713 8.06 3.36 -36.88
N MET A 714 7.01 4.00 -37.38
CA MET A 714 6.15 3.47 -38.46
C MET A 714 5.14 4.51 -38.97
N PRO A 715 4.59 4.35 -40.18
CA PRO A 715 3.44 5.13 -40.63
C PRO A 715 2.21 4.90 -39.74
N ALA A 716 1.43 5.95 -39.49
CA ALA A 716 0.24 5.87 -38.65
C ALA A 716 -0.79 4.88 -39.21
N ALA A 717 -1.01 4.85 -40.53
CA ALA A 717 -1.93 3.94 -41.18
C ALA A 717 -1.58 2.45 -40.99
N HIS A 718 -0.32 2.13 -40.70
CA HIS A 718 0.11 0.76 -40.42
C HIS A 718 -0.28 0.28 -39.01
N ILE A 719 -0.84 1.16 -38.17
CA ILE A 719 -1.45 0.80 -36.89
C ILE A 719 -2.96 0.65 -37.15
N PRO A 720 -3.52 -0.57 -37.21
CA PRO A 720 -4.89 -0.78 -37.69
C PRO A 720 -5.95 0.02 -36.93
N VAL A 721 -5.80 0.16 -35.60
CA VAL A 721 -6.75 0.92 -34.76
C VAL A 721 -6.87 2.42 -35.12
N THR A 722 -5.94 2.95 -35.90
CA THR A 722 -5.97 4.34 -36.38
C THR A 722 -6.86 4.54 -37.61
N LEU A 723 -7.40 3.47 -38.18
CA LEU A 723 -8.23 3.48 -39.39
C LEU A 723 -7.56 4.16 -40.59
N ASN A 724 -6.39 3.66 -40.99
CA ASN A 724 -5.56 4.29 -42.03
C ASN A 724 -5.12 5.72 -41.67
N GLY A 725 -4.88 5.98 -40.38
CA GLY A 725 -4.35 7.25 -39.89
C GLY A 725 -5.35 8.41 -39.82
N ILE A 726 -6.66 8.14 -39.89
CA ILE A 726 -7.71 9.17 -39.73
C ILE A 726 -8.14 9.36 -38.26
N ALA A 727 -7.93 8.37 -37.39
CA ALA A 727 -8.31 8.45 -35.98
C ALA A 727 -7.15 9.03 -35.14
N ASP A 728 -7.03 10.36 -35.14
CA ASP A 728 -5.96 11.09 -34.45
C ASP A 728 -5.82 10.76 -32.96
N PHE A 729 -6.94 10.57 -32.24
CA PHE A 729 -6.90 10.18 -30.84
C PHE A 729 -6.22 8.82 -30.61
N ASN A 730 -6.33 7.88 -31.57
CA ASN A 730 -5.64 6.60 -31.49
C ASN A 730 -4.19 6.69 -31.92
N ILE A 731 -3.83 7.62 -32.81
CA ILE A 731 -2.43 7.96 -33.08
C ILE A 731 -1.77 8.53 -31.82
N ALA A 732 -2.45 9.44 -31.11
CA ALA A 732 -1.97 10.00 -29.85
C ALA A 732 -1.79 8.92 -28.77
N ASN A 733 -2.75 7.99 -28.63
CA ASN A 733 -2.63 6.84 -27.73
C ASN A 733 -1.42 5.95 -28.09
N ALA A 734 -1.20 5.69 -29.38
CA ALA A 734 -0.08 4.90 -29.86
C ALA A 734 1.27 5.58 -29.61
N LEU A 735 1.37 6.90 -29.82
CA LEU A 735 2.55 7.70 -29.50
C LEU A 735 2.86 7.68 -28.00
N ALA A 736 1.83 7.83 -27.15
CA ALA A 736 2.01 7.73 -25.70
C ALA A 736 2.48 6.34 -25.28
N ALA A 737 1.86 5.28 -25.79
CA ALA A 737 2.24 3.90 -25.50
C ALA A 737 3.68 3.59 -25.96
N ALA A 738 4.03 3.99 -27.19
CA ALA A 738 5.38 3.87 -27.73
C ALA A 738 6.39 4.64 -26.88
N ALA A 739 6.06 5.86 -26.44
CA ALA A 739 6.93 6.68 -25.61
C ALA A 739 7.24 5.99 -24.29
N MET A 740 6.21 5.49 -23.62
CA MET A 740 6.35 4.77 -22.35
C MET A 740 7.22 3.51 -22.50
N CYS A 741 7.01 2.73 -23.56
CA CYS A 741 7.77 1.49 -23.79
C CYS A 741 9.21 1.77 -24.22
N PHE A 742 9.42 2.78 -25.06
CA PHE A 742 10.76 3.17 -25.52
C PHE A 742 11.65 3.61 -24.36
N VAL A 743 11.16 4.48 -23.48
CA VAL A 743 11.96 4.95 -22.33
C VAL A 743 12.15 3.89 -21.25
N HIS A 744 11.30 2.85 -21.24
CA HIS A 744 11.54 1.66 -20.43
C HIS A 744 12.69 0.78 -20.96
N GLY A 745 13.07 0.96 -22.23
CA GLY A 745 14.11 0.17 -22.90
C GLY A 745 13.58 -0.95 -23.79
N VAL A 746 12.29 -0.94 -24.15
CA VAL A 746 11.75 -1.92 -25.12
C VAL A 746 12.31 -1.58 -26.52
N PRO A 747 12.84 -2.57 -27.28
CA PRO A 747 13.33 -2.37 -28.63
C PRO A 747 12.25 -1.79 -29.56
N VAL A 748 12.65 -0.87 -30.45
CA VAL A 748 11.76 -0.18 -31.39
C VAL A 748 11.01 -1.17 -32.28
N ASP A 749 11.66 -2.25 -32.71
CA ASP A 749 11.03 -3.29 -33.53
C ASP A 749 9.90 -4.01 -32.80
N THR A 750 10.10 -4.33 -31.51
CA THR A 750 9.04 -4.93 -30.67
C THR A 750 7.86 -3.97 -30.51
N ILE A 751 8.11 -2.66 -30.34
CA ILE A 751 7.05 -1.64 -30.27
C ILE A 751 6.29 -1.61 -31.60
N ARG A 752 7.00 -1.54 -32.73
CA ARG A 752 6.44 -1.51 -34.08
C ARG A 752 5.54 -2.72 -34.35
N GLU A 753 6.04 -3.92 -34.15
CA GLU A 753 5.30 -5.17 -34.39
C GLU A 753 4.06 -5.30 -33.49
N SER A 754 4.16 -4.83 -32.25
CA SER A 754 3.05 -4.84 -31.30
C SER A 754 1.92 -3.91 -31.74
N LEU A 755 2.25 -2.68 -32.14
CA LEU A 755 1.28 -1.69 -32.59
C LEU A 755 0.67 -2.06 -33.94
N ALA A 756 1.46 -2.64 -34.87
CA ALA A 756 0.98 -3.12 -36.17
C ALA A 756 -0.09 -4.21 -36.06
N THR A 757 -0.17 -4.91 -34.92
CA THR A 757 -1.17 -5.96 -34.67
C THR A 757 -2.31 -5.49 -33.76
N PHE A 758 -2.35 -4.21 -33.37
CA PHE A 758 -3.42 -3.65 -32.53
C PHE A 758 -4.59 -3.13 -33.37
N THR A 759 -5.74 -3.79 -33.23
CA THR A 759 -6.91 -3.63 -34.11
C THR A 759 -8.09 -2.97 -33.42
N ASN A 760 -9.12 -2.66 -34.21
CA ASN A 760 -10.45 -2.24 -33.74
C ASN A 760 -11.30 -3.41 -33.22
N SER A 761 -10.73 -4.59 -33.00
CA SER A 761 -11.49 -5.74 -32.50
C SER A 761 -11.96 -5.51 -31.06
N PHE A 762 -13.09 -6.12 -30.72
CA PHE A 762 -13.63 -6.05 -29.37
C PHE A 762 -12.67 -6.65 -28.33
N SER A 763 -11.88 -7.67 -28.69
CA SER A 763 -10.86 -8.25 -27.81
C SER A 763 -9.72 -7.29 -27.50
N ASP A 764 -9.28 -6.51 -28.49
CA ASP A 764 -8.14 -5.60 -28.35
C ASP A 764 -8.51 -4.37 -27.54
N SER A 765 -9.69 -3.80 -27.75
CA SER A 765 -10.13 -2.62 -27.02
C SER A 765 -11.67 -2.57 -26.92
N PRO A 766 -12.28 -3.27 -25.95
CA PRO A 766 -13.73 -3.34 -25.81
C PRO A 766 -14.38 -1.95 -25.65
N GLY A 767 -15.36 -1.65 -26.50
CA GLY A 767 -16.08 -0.38 -26.52
C GLY A 767 -15.22 0.83 -26.87
N ARG A 768 -14.16 0.66 -27.68
CA ARG A 768 -13.29 1.76 -28.14
C ARG A 768 -13.07 1.63 -29.64
N LEU A 769 -13.83 2.39 -30.41
CA LEU A 769 -13.85 2.40 -31.87
C LEU A 769 -13.92 0.99 -32.45
N ASN A 770 -14.79 0.12 -31.92
CA ASN A 770 -14.97 -1.21 -32.49
C ASN A 770 -15.81 -1.13 -33.74
N ILE A 771 -15.37 -1.79 -34.81
CA ILE A 771 -16.03 -1.73 -36.11
C ILE A 771 -16.52 -3.12 -36.51
N ARG A 772 -17.74 -3.16 -37.04
CA ARG A 772 -18.29 -4.33 -37.73
C ARG A 772 -18.96 -3.88 -39.02
N ASP A 773 -18.59 -4.50 -40.13
CA ASP A 773 -19.29 -4.39 -41.40
C ASP A 773 -20.18 -5.62 -41.56
N ALA A 774 -21.50 -5.42 -41.65
CA ALA A 774 -22.47 -6.51 -41.81
C ALA A 774 -23.74 -6.00 -42.49
N HIS A 775 -24.43 -6.85 -43.25
CA HIS A 775 -25.71 -6.53 -43.87
C HIS A 775 -25.68 -5.26 -44.75
N GLY A 776 -24.55 -4.99 -45.41
CA GLY A 776 -24.34 -3.76 -46.20
C GLY A 776 -24.29 -2.47 -45.38
N ARG A 777 -24.12 -2.55 -44.06
CA ARG A 777 -24.06 -1.44 -43.09
C ARG A 777 -22.74 -1.49 -42.34
N ARG A 778 -22.30 -0.33 -41.84
CA ARG A 778 -21.17 -0.24 -40.91
C ARG A 778 -21.66 0.14 -39.53
N PHE A 779 -21.19 -0.60 -38.52
CA PHE A 779 -21.48 -0.34 -37.11
C PHE A 779 -20.18 0.07 -36.42
N ILE A 780 -20.22 1.18 -35.70
CA ILE A 780 -19.15 1.66 -34.81
C ILE A 780 -19.69 1.65 -33.38
N LEU A 781 -18.98 0.96 -32.48
CA LEU A 781 -19.24 0.98 -31.05
C LEU A 781 -18.11 1.74 -30.34
N ASP A 782 -18.45 2.80 -29.58
CA ASP A 782 -17.47 3.59 -28.83
C ASP A 782 -18.04 4.11 -27.51
N TYR A 783 -17.21 4.22 -26.47
CA TYR A 783 -17.63 4.67 -25.13
C TYR A 783 -17.44 6.18 -24.91
N ALA A 784 -17.43 6.97 -25.97
CA ALA A 784 -17.47 8.42 -25.88
C ALA A 784 -18.68 8.85 -25.03
N HIS A 785 -18.41 9.35 -23.83
CA HIS A 785 -19.43 9.70 -22.81
C HIS A 785 -19.26 11.13 -22.30
N ASN A 786 -18.48 11.94 -23.01
CA ASN A 786 -18.28 13.36 -22.74
C ASN A 786 -18.15 14.13 -24.06
N PRO A 787 -18.39 15.46 -24.07
CA PRO A 787 -18.32 16.30 -25.26
C PRO A 787 -17.03 16.17 -26.07
N ALA A 788 -15.88 16.12 -25.40
CA ALA A 788 -14.57 16.02 -26.07
C ALA A 788 -14.39 14.66 -26.78
N GLY A 789 -14.84 13.57 -26.16
CA GLY A 789 -14.83 12.23 -26.75
C GLY A 789 -15.73 12.14 -27.98
N LEU A 790 -16.94 12.72 -27.89
CA LEU A 790 -17.87 12.73 -29.04
C LEU A 790 -17.33 13.58 -30.19
N THR A 791 -16.72 14.72 -29.90
CA THR A 791 -16.06 15.57 -30.91
C THR A 791 -14.95 14.82 -31.64
N ALA A 792 -14.09 14.11 -30.91
CA ALA A 792 -13.01 13.32 -31.50
C ALA A 792 -13.55 12.16 -32.36
N LEU A 793 -14.65 11.52 -31.95
CA LEU A 793 -15.34 10.52 -32.75
C LEU A 793 -15.99 11.14 -34.01
N GLY A 794 -16.54 12.35 -33.89
CA GLY A 794 -17.09 13.12 -35.00
C GLY A 794 -16.09 13.34 -36.13
N GLN A 795 -14.83 13.64 -35.82
CA GLN A 795 -13.77 13.78 -36.82
C GLN A 795 -13.55 12.49 -37.64
N VAL A 796 -13.64 11.32 -36.98
CA VAL A 796 -13.57 10.03 -37.67
C VAL A 796 -14.81 9.80 -38.53
N VAL A 797 -15.99 10.11 -38.00
CA VAL A 797 -17.26 10.01 -38.74
C VAL A 797 -17.23 10.88 -39.99
N ASP A 798 -16.76 12.12 -39.90
CA ASP A 798 -16.69 13.04 -41.03
C ASP A 798 -15.71 12.56 -42.10
N ALA A 799 -14.56 12.01 -41.71
CA ALA A 799 -13.62 11.38 -42.64
C ALA A 799 -14.22 10.15 -43.36
N LEU A 800 -15.16 9.45 -42.72
CA LEU A 800 -15.87 8.30 -43.30
C LEU A 800 -17.13 8.71 -44.07
N ARG A 801 -17.72 9.87 -43.79
CA ARG A 801 -19.06 10.29 -44.25
C ARG A 801 -19.25 10.16 -45.75
N GLY A 802 -18.25 10.54 -46.55
CA GLY A 802 -18.30 10.48 -48.02
C GLY A 802 -18.50 9.07 -48.61
N ARG A 803 -18.42 8.01 -47.78
CA ARG A 803 -18.64 6.61 -48.18
C ARG A 803 -20.01 6.07 -47.75
N HIS A 804 -20.81 6.88 -47.08
CA HIS A 804 -22.07 6.47 -46.46
C HIS A 804 -23.22 7.40 -46.85
N ARG A 805 -24.43 6.85 -46.89
CA ARG A 805 -25.65 7.61 -47.24
C ARG A 805 -26.11 8.51 -46.11
N ARG A 806 -26.17 7.95 -44.90
CA ARG A 806 -26.57 8.62 -43.67
C ARG A 806 -25.72 8.11 -42.52
N VAL A 807 -25.57 8.94 -41.49
CA VAL A 807 -24.95 8.60 -40.23
C VAL A 807 -26.00 8.66 -39.12
N ILE A 808 -26.23 7.53 -38.45
CA ILE A 808 -27.21 7.39 -37.37
C ILE A 808 -26.45 7.25 -36.06
N GLY A 809 -26.75 8.08 -35.07
CA GLY A 809 -26.06 8.09 -33.79
C GLY A 809 -26.96 7.76 -32.61
N MET A 810 -26.60 6.77 -31.81
CA MET A 810 -27.16 6.57 -30.47
C MET A 810 -26.23 7.20 -29.43
N VAL A 811 -26.69 8.24 -28.75
CA VAL A 811 -25.87 9.11 -27.89
C VAL A 811 -26.37 9.11 -26.45
N SER A 812 -25.42 9.17 -25.51
CA SER A 812 -25.72 9.33 -24.09
C SER A 812 -24.57 10.01 -23.36
N ILE A 813 -24.90 10.56 -22.21
CA ILE A 813 -23.97 11.16 -21.25
C ILE A 813 -24.44 10.80 -19.83
N PRO A 814 -23.54 10.52 -18.87
CA PRO A 814 -23.93 10.22 -17.50
C PRO A 814 -24.70 11.37 -16.84
N GLY A 815 -25.77 11.05 -16.10
CA GLY A 815 -26.67 12.05 -15.48
C GLY A 815 -26.04 12.89 -14.36
N ASP A 816 -24.89 12.47 -13.82
CA ASP A 816 -24.09 13.20 -12.83
C ASP A 816 -23.20 14.30 -13.43
N ARG A 817 -23.41 14.64 -14.71
CA ARG A 817 -22.79 15.79 -15.39
C ARG A 817 -23.62 17.05 -15.22
N ARG A 818 -22.98 18.21 -15.40
CA ARG A 818 -23.64 19.52 -15.34
C ARG A 818 -24.60 19.65 -16.52
N ASP A 819 -25.69 20.38 -16.33
CA ASP A 819 -26.68 20.60 -17.38
C ASP A 819 -26.05 21.16 -18.66
N SER A 820 -25.10 22.09 -18.51
CA SER A 820 -24.34 22.66 -19.64
C SER A 820 -23.59 21.58 -20.44
N ASP A 821 -22.95 20.62 -19.77
CA ASP A 821 -22.22 19.55 -20.46
C ASP A 821 -23.16 18.60 -21.21
N ILE A 822 -24.37 18.38 -20.67
CA ILE A 822 -25.40 17.52 -21.28
C ILE A 822 -26.02 18.21 -22.51
N ILE A 823 -26.30 19.51 -22.41
CA ILE A 823 -26.76 20.33 -23.53
C ILE A 823 -25.68 20.38 -24.63
N ASP A 824 -24.42 20.61 -24.26
CA ASP A 824 -23.30 20.63 -25.22
C ASP A 824 -23.16 19.30 -25.96
N MET A 825 -23.30 18.17 -25.26
CA MET A 825 -23.30 16.84 -25.88
C MET A 825 -24.37 16.70 -26.97
N GLY A 826 -25.57 17.22 -26.72
CA GLY A 826 -26.66 17.25 -27.69
C GLY A 826 -26.36 18.09 -28.93
N GLY A 827 -25.78 19.27 -28.74
CA GLY A 827 -25.37 20.15 -29.84
C GLY A 827 -24.27 19.52 -30.71
N ILE A 828 -23.30 18.85 -30.10
CA ILE A 828 -22.25 18.12 -30.84
C ILE A 828 -22.86 16.95 -31.61
N ALA A 829 -23.78 16.19 -31.02
CA ALA A 829 -24.46 15.10 -31.70
C ALA A 829 -25.21 15.59 -32.96
N ALA A 830 -25.87 16.75 -32.89
CA ALA A 830 -26.55 17.37 -34.02
C ALA A 830 -25.64 17.73 -35.20
N ALA A 831 -24.37 18.08 -34.94
CA ALA A 831 -23.41 18.35 -35.99
C ALA A 831 -22.88 17.06 -36.67
N ILE A 832 -22.94 15.92 -35.98
CA ILE A 832 -22.33 14.66 -36.43
C ILE A 832 -23.36 13.74 -37.10
N PHE A 833 -24.59 13.67 -36.62
CA PHE A 833 -25.54 12.63 -37.04
C PHE A 833 -26.71 13.18 -37.84
N ASP A 834 -27.11 12.45 -38.87
CA ASP A 834 -28.31 12.72 -39.66
C ASP A 834 -29.58 12.29 -38.90
N GLU A 835 -29.49 11.26 -38.05
CA GLU A 835 -30.55 10.78 -37.16
C GLU A 835 -29.96 10.52 -35.77
N ILE A 836 -30.61 11.00 -34.72
CA ILE A 836 -30.09 10.95 -33.34
C ILE A 836 -31.06 10.23 -32.43
N ILE A 837 -30.57 9.21 -31.72
CA ILE A 837 -31.30 8.52 -30.66
C ILE A 837 -30.61 8.87 -29.33
N PHE A 838 -31.28 9.65 -28.49
CA PHE A 838 -30.83 9.92 -27.13
C PHE A 838 -31.34 8.86 -26.16
N ARG A 839 -30.42 8.35 -25.34
CA ARG A 839 -30.70 7.37 -24.29
C ARG A 839 -30.04 7.73 -22.97
N GLU A 840 -30.50 7.12 -21.89
CA GLU A 840 -29.98 7.36 -20.54
C GLU A 840 -29.16 6.17 -20.01
N ALA A 841 -28.41 6.40 -18.94
CA ALA A 841 -27.77 5.32 -18.21
C ALA A 841 -28.81 4.63 -17.32
N PRO A 842 -28.78 3.29 -17.16
CA PRO A 842 -29.78 2.57 -16.36
C PRO A 842 -29.87 3.03 -14.89
N ASP A 843 -28.78 3.57 -14.34
CA ASP A 843 -28.72 4.04 -12.95
C ASP A 843 -29.11 5.51 -12.77
N GLY A 844 -29.31 6.27 -13.86
CA GLY A 844 -29.62 7.72 -13.89
C GLY A 844 -28.58 8.64 -13.21
N ARG A 845 -27.68 8.09 -12.41
CA ARG A 845 -26.67 8.75 -11.56
C ARG A 845 -27.19 9.93 -10.74
N GLY A 846 -28.39 9.76 -10.19
CA GLY A 846 -29.03 10.74 -9.32
C GLY A 846 -29.90 11.75 -10.05
N ARG A 847 -30.00 11.69 -11.39
CA ARG A 847 -30.93 12.49 -12.18
C ARG A 847 -32.21 11.68 -12.51
N PRO A 848 -33.41 12.29 -12.43
CA PRO A 848 -34.66 11.64 -12.82
C PRO A 848 -34.66 11.08 -14.26
N PRO A 849 -35.34 9.94 -14.51
CA PRO A 849 -35.49 9.39 -15.85
C PRO A 849 -36.13 10.37 -16.83
N GLY A 850 -35.56 10.49 -18.03
CA GLY A 850 -36.01 11.35 -19.12
C GLY A 850 -35.42 12.77 -19.10
N GLU A 851 -34.87 13.22 -17.98
CA GLU A 851 -34.31 14.57 -17.85
C GLU A 851 -33.02 14.74 -18.66
N THR A 852 -32.15 13.73 -18.68
CA THR A 852 -30.89 13.78 -19.45
C THR A 852 -31.20 13.82 -20.94
N ASN A 853 -32.15 12.99 -21.39
CA ASN A 853 -32.65 13.02 -22.76
C ASN A 853 -33.27 14.38 -23.14
N GLY A 854 -34.00 15.00 -22.21
CA GLY A 854 -34.57 16.34 -22.37
C GLY A 854 -33.49 17.38 -22.66
N LEU A 855 -32.46 17.44 -21.81
CA LEU A 855 -31.34 18.38 -21.94
C LEU A 855 -30.51 18.15 -23.21
N MET A 856 -30.20 16.89 -23.57
CA MET A 856 -29.50 16.60 -24.83
C MET A 856 -30.33 17.03 -26.05
N SER A 857 -31.65 16.80 -26.00
CA SER A 857 -32.55 17.23 -27.08
C SER A 857 -32.60 18.76 -27.20
N GLU A 858 -32.65 19.47 -26.08
CA GLU A 858 -32.57 20.94 -26.06
C GLU A 858 -31.30 21.44 -26.75
N GLY A 859 -30.15 20.82 -26.46
CA GLY A 859 -28.88 21.12 -27.13
C GLY A 859 -28.91 20.87 -28.64
N ALA A 860 -29.44 19.72 -29.06
CA ALA A 860 -29.53 19.38 -30.48
C ALA A 860 -30.43 20.35 -31.26
N LEU A 861 -31.60 20.70 -30.70
CA LEU A 861 -32.54 21.64 -31.31
C LEU A 861 -31.93 23.06 -31.39
N ARG A 862 -31.22 23.51 -30.36
CA ARG A 862 -30.49 24.78 -30.37
C ARG A 862 -29.41 24.84 -31.44
N ALA A 863 -28.77 23.72 -31.73
CA ALA A 863 -27.79 23.58 -32.81
C ALA A 863 -28.43 23.48 -34.21
N GLY A 864 -29.76 23.54 -34.31
CA GLY A 864 -30.48 23.55 -35.59
C GLY A 864 -30.92 22.16 -36.09
N ALA A 865 -30.85 21.12 -35.26
CA ALA A 865 -31.40 19.81 -35.62
C ALA A 865 -32.94 19.89 -35.78
N PRO A 866 -33.51 19.41 -36.88
CA PRO A 866 -34.96 19.23 -37.00
C PRO A 866 -35.50 18.27 -35.94
N ALA A 867 -36.65 18.60 -35.33
CA ALA A 867 -37.23 17.84 -34.23
C ALA A 867 -37.56 16.39 -34.63
N GLU A 868 -37.92 16.17 -35.90
CA GLU A 868 -38.23 14.85 -36.46
C GLU A 868 -37.01 13.90 -36.53
N ARG A 869 -35.78 14.42 -36.40
CA ARG A 869 -34.53 13.66 -36.42
C ARG A 869 -34.01 13.33 -35.02
N VAL A 870 -34.69 13.80 -33.97
CA VAL A 870 -34.30 13.63 -32.57
C VAL A 870 -35.26 12.68 -31.87
N HIS A 871 -34.80 11.46 -31.62
CA HIS A 871 -35.57 10.39 -30.99
C HIS A 871 -35.14 10.23 -29.53
N ARG A 872 -36.10 10.06 -28.61
CA ARG A 872 -35.82 9.85 -27.17
C ARG A 872 -36.26 8.46 -26.75
N ILE A 873 -35.31 7.60 -26.39
CA ILE A 873 -35.59 6.25 -25.90
C ILE A 873 -34.75 6.07 -24.64
N VAL A 874 -35.41 5.99 -23.48
CA VAL A 874 -34.71 6.00 -22.18
C VAL A 874 -33.89 4.74 -21.98
N ASP A 875 -34.49 3.56 -22.23
CA ASP A 875 -33.82 2.27 -22.05
C ASP A 875 -32.71 2.04 -23.09
N GLU A 876 -31.57 1.55 -22.61
CA GLU A 876 -30.38 1.35 -23.44
C GLU A 876 -30.59 0.30 -24.54
N LEU A 877 -31.19 -0.85 -24.20
CA LEU A 877 -31.30 -1.97 -25.14
C LEU A 877 -32.39 -1.71 -26.18
N GLU A 878 -33.47 -1.04 -25.78
CA GLU A 878 -34.49 -0.54 -26.69
C GLU A 878 -33.92 0.52 -27.64
N ALA A 879 -33.10 1.45 -27.14
CA ALA A 879 -32.45 2.47 -27.97
C ALA A 879 -31.50 1.86 -29.00
N VAL A 880 -30.73 0.83 -28.61
CA VAL A 880 -29.88 0.07 -29.53
C VAL A 880 -30.75 -0.62 -30.58
N GLN A 881 -31.83 -1.29 -30.17
CA GLN A 881 -32.72 -1.97 -31.11
C GLN A 881 -33.34 -1.00 -32.13
N ALA A 882 -33.79 0.16 -31.69
CA ALA A 882 -34.33 1.20 -32.56
C ALA A 882 -33.28 1.73 -33.54
N THR A 883 -32.06 1.99 -33.04
CA THR A 883 -30.92 2.44 -33.85
C THR A 883 -30.58 1.44 -34.95
N LEU A 884 -30.52 0.15 -34.60
CA LEU A 884 -30.25 -0.93 -35.55
C LEU A 884 -31.35 -1.04 -36.63
N LYS A 885 -32.62 -1.00 -36.23
CA LYS A 885 -33.78 -1.04 -37.16
C LYS A 885 -33.85 0.16 -38.10
N LEU A 886 -33.37 1.33 -37.67
CA LEU A 886 -33.37 2.54 -38.50
C LEU A 886 -32.33 2.47 -39.64
N GLY A 887 -31.29 1.65 -39.48
CA GLY A 887 -30.19 1.50 -40.42
C GLY A 887 -30.57 0.76 -41.71
N ARG A 888 -30.22 1.35 -42.85
CA ARG A 888 -30.40 0.78 -44.20
C ARG A 888 -29.04 0.46 -44.83
N PRO A 889 -28.98 -0.40 -45.88
CA PRO A 889 -27.74 -0.62 -46.60
C PRO A 889 -27.12 0.71 -47.08
N GLY A 890 -25.82 0.89 -46.82
CA GLY A 890 -25.06 2.11 -47.07
C GLY A 890 -25.01 3.10 -45.89
N ASP A 891 -25.76 2.88 -44.82
CA ASP A 891 -25.71 3.74 -43.62
C ASP A 891 -24.52 3.39 -42.70
N LEU A 892 -24.07 4.38 -41.95
CA LEU A 892 -23.12 4.27 -40.84
C LEU A 892 -23.87 4.43 -39.52
N LEU A 893 -23.77 3.46 -38.62
CA LEU A 893 -24.40 3.48 -37.31
C LEU A 893 -23.32 3.63 -36.24
N VAL A 894 -23.46 4.63 -35.37
CA VAL A 894 -22.55 4.91 -34.26
C VAL A 894 -23.30 4.74 -32.95
N ILE A 895 -22.86 3.81 -32.11
CA ILE A 895 -23.57 3.38 -30.91
C ILE A 895 -22.68 3.66 -29.70
N LEU A 896 -23.18 4.49 -28.76
CA LEU A 896 -22.47 4.86 -27.54
C LEU A 896 -23.06 4.15 -26.30
N PRO A 897 -22.56 2.96 -25.91
CA PRO A 897 -23.12 2.17 -24.82
C PRO A 897 -22.57 2.56 -23.44
N THR A 898 -23.36 2.31 -22.41
CA THR A 898 -22.94 2.05 -21.04
C THR A 898 -22.58 0.57 -20.88
N SER A 899 -23.45 -0.34 -21.35
CA SER A 899 -23.27 -1.80 -21.22
C SER A 899 -22.51 -2.38 -22.42
N VAL A 900 -21.23 -2.02 -22.56
CA VAL A 900 -20.37 -2.31 -23.73
C VAL A 900 -20.50 -3.75 -24.26
N GLY A 901 -20.39 -4.76 -23.40
CA GLY A 901 -20.44 -6.17 -23.82
C GLY A 901 -21.81 -6.61 -24.30
N GLN A 902 -22.88 -6.22 -23.59
CA GLN A 902 -24.24 -6.59 -23.94
C GLN A 902 -24.69 -5.92 -25.25
N VAL A 903 -24.38 -4.63 -25.40
CA VAL A 903 -24.69 -3.88 -26.62
C VAL A 903 -23.90 -4.42 -27.80
N TRP A 904 -22.62 -4.76 -27.62
CA TRP A 904 -21.85 -5.40 -28.70
C TRP A 904 -22.48 -6.72 -29.12
N GLN A 905 -22.90 -7.56 -28.17
CA GLN A 905 -23.59 -8.81 -28.48
C GLN A 905 -24.88 -8.58 -29.26
N GLN A 906 -25.68 -7.56 -28.90
CA GLN A 906 -26.89 -7.19 -29.65
C GLN A 906 -26.58 -6.74 -31.09
N VAL A 907 -25.50 -5.98 -31.30
CA VAL A 907 -25.00 -5.65 -32.65
C VAL A 907 -24.57 -6.91 -33.38
N LEU A 908 -23.98 -7.87 -32.68
CA LEU A 908 -23.52 -9.12 -33.29
C LEU A 908 -24.68 -10.02 -33.75
N ASP A 909 -25.73 -10.08 -32.95
CA ASP A 909 -26.92 -10.93 -33.16
C ASP A 909 -27.96 -10.29 -34.08
N TYR A 910 -27.78 -9.01 -34.43
CA TYR A 910 -28.70 -8.30 -35.32
C TYR A 910 -28.82 -8.98 -36.69
N ALA A 911 -30.05 -9.32 -37.04
CA ALA A 911 -30.46 -9.76 -38.37
C ALA A 911 -31.58 -8.82 -38.86
N PRO A 912 -31.41 -8.14 -40.00
CA PRO A 912 -32.38 -7.17 -40.46
C PRO A 912 -33.55 -7.85 -41.19
N ASP A 913 -34.75 -7.28 -41.07
CA ASP A 913 -35.98 -7.81 -41.69
C ASP A 913 -35.97 -7.69 -43.24
N ASP A 914 -35.06 -6.89 -43.80
CA ASP A 914 -34.97 -6.57 -45.23
C ASP A 914 -34.06 -7.53 -46.04
N ILE A 915 -33.50 -8.57 -45.41
CA ILE A 915 -32.70 -9.61 -46.05
C ILE A 915 -33.38 -10.97 -45.84
N PRO A 916 -33.76 -11.72 -46.90
CA PRO A 916 -34.38 -13.03 -46.75
C PRO A 916 -33.48 -13.96 -45.93
N ALA A 917 -34.05 -14.64 -44.93
CA ALA A 917 -33.32 -15.62 -44.13
C ALA A 917 -32.66 -16.64 -45.07
N THR A 918 -31.32 -16.68 -45.08
CA THR A 918 -30.60 -17.75 -45.76
C THR A 918 -30.79 -19.02 -44.93
N PRO A 919 -31.16 -20.18 -45.53
CA PRO A 919 -31.42 -21.38 -44.75
C PRO A 919 -30.14 -21.75 -43.99
N ALA A 920 -30.26 -21.91 -42.66
CA ALA A 920 -29.15 -22.33 -41.82
C ALA A 920 -28.54 -23.63 -42.37
N ARG A 921 -27.26 -23.59 -42.78
CA ARG A 921 -26.48 -24.81 -42.99
C ARG A 921 -26.40 -25.53 -41.64
N LYS A 922 -26.98 -26.73 -41.57
CA LYS A 922 -26.79 -27.66 -40.45
C LYS A 922 -25.29 -27.80 -40.16
N PRO A 923 -24.86 -27.73 -38.88
CA PRO A 923 -23.47 -28.02 -38.54
C PRO A 923 -23.19 -29.48 -38.89
N ALA A 924 -22.15 -29.70 -39.71
CA ALA A 924 -21.60 -31.04 -39.89
C ALA A 924 -20.91 -31.45 -38.59
N HIS A 925 -21.29 -32.59 -38.05
CA HIS A 925 -20.61 -33.23 -36.94
C HIS A 925 -19.14 -33.52 -37.30
N ALA A 926 -18.20 -32.96 -36.55
CA ALA A 926 -16.91 -33.53 -36.15
C ALA A 926 -16.19 -32.56 -35.20
#